data_AF-A0A2V1ADX8-F1
#
_entry.id   AF-A0A2V1ADX8-F1
#
_cell.length_a   1.000
_cell.length_b   1.000
_cell.length_c   1.000
_cell.angle_alpha   90.00
_cell.angle_beta   90.00
_cell.angle_gamma   90.00
#
_symmetry.space_group_name_H-M   'P 1'
#
loop_
_entity.id
_entity.type
_entity.pdbx_description
1 polymer ?
#
loop_
_entity_poly.entity_id
_entity_poly.type
_entity_poly.pdbx_seq_one_letter_code
_entity_poly.pdbx_strand_id
1 'polypeptide(L)'
;MAPGYKVFFSELDNPQHYAELKESIKAGKITDAKETVSERSKLLYPEYLVSATPADSKAYNNQKNPDGAKNDKGHLGDPEFKSLFNKAHKKFDLSPNLGTEIDGIQLSELDDQGKNDLALFLETRGLAIFRNQDFRDKGPEFAVNFGKYFGPLHIHPVAYSTEKHPELFVTFRKAGDGSRYNEQFRHTTSTIAWHSDVSFEEYPSSFSIFVALEAPESGGDTLFLDGREAYKRLSPPMQKFLEGLTVIHSNYGQNKFAALRNQVARIKADYFTEHPLVRTHPVTGEKSLFFSRIFVQKVKGLKQTESDAILNFLEDHVNNNPEIQVRAAHKGTDSRSVILWDNRILMHSHCNDFLQHETTARHHFRVTCIGEKPYLDNSESSSTPPHLKPRHYDVSVFDLDLESDSYNGEVVIDLDIVEETDELHLHYRDLEIGDIKASVGDRVIDATVSDRFPKKEYFVIKLAEKVVPESSTVQVSVGFKGVIQSNMAGMYKSSYKDNGQTKYMISTQFEATDARRTFPCMDEPALKATFVVNITSDNAYTVLGNTPVEKVQEKGDQKITSFQKTPVMSTYLLAWALGEFEFIEGFTEEKYYNDKPLPVRIYTTNGYSKDAEFALSLAPKIVDYFSKIFEHKYPLPKLDLLAVHAFSHNAMENWGLITYRSTALLYNPSTSDPEYKQKVAYVVAHEIAHQWFGNLVTMQWWDELWLNEGFATWVGYAAVDYLFPEWDIFSAFVSTSLQTALKLDGLRNSHPIKVPVVNASEIDQLFDQISYLKGASTILMLSAYLGTGTFLKGVAHYLNVNKYGNATSLALWKSLSETSGQPVGEMMESWITKIGFPVIQVTHENGDLVLKQTRFLNGGGVKPEDDETIWWVPLNADGDNVESLGRDSIDQKETTVKNFNLDGFFKLNQDSQTVVRVDYSQEILSNHILPYFKKFSSKDKVGVIADVASIAISGDEKTDTITFLNLVKSIVLDEDLIGESYVAWLELCSRLSALKTTFSGEDKDLSERITHFIRSVYSKLAIKLLSEEVDANDVLKTKLKAHILNSAATYQVPEVKQLAHSYFGSWKQSKTIDPALRYFTFSSVLSSPDVTEDDVKVVLDEVINPSALDSREVALSALGNISSKELAKKIIATLIDINVVPVMDAHFLAGNLSKNTAVRDILWDFIKDNYNTIYKLMSTNMVVLDRFIRFTLGNYQSEAMAEDVENFFKDKDVNGFERSLSQVLDYIRINAAWFKKDQDRVKQWLTEHDF
;
A
#
# COMPACT_ATOMS: atom_id res chain seq x y z
N MET A 1 27.25 12.80 -32.88
CA MET A 1 27.86 11.62 -33.54
C MET A 1 26.89 11.13 -34.61
N ALA A 2 27.40 10.79 -35.79
CA ALA A 2 26.59 10.57 -36.99
C ALA A 2 25.51 9.49 -36.80
N PRO A 3 24.24 9.71 -37.19
CA PRO A 3 23.23 8.67 -37.12
C PRO A 3 23.50 7.65 -38.23
N GLY A 4 23.70 6.39 -37.83
CA GLY A 4 23.58 5.26 -38.75
C GLY A 4 22.21 5.31 -39.43
N TYR A 5 22.15 4.90 -40.69
CA TYR A 5 20.94 4.87 -41.53
C TYR A 5 19.73 4.29 -40.74
N LYS A 6 18.87 5.17 -40.20
CA LYS A 6 17.55 4.82 -39.65
C LYS A 6 16.55 4.99 -40.79
N VAL A 7 16.21 3.93 -41.50
CA VAL A 7 15.18 4.00 -42.54
C VAL A 7 13.83 4.17 -41.87
N PHE A 8 13.37 5.41 -41.71
CA PHE A 8 11.98 5.68 -41.35
C PHE A 8 11.08 5.22 -42.51
N PHE A 9 9.87 4.73 -42.23
CA PHE A 9 8.96 4.27 -43.30
C PHE A 9 8.66 5.35 -44.35
N SER A 10 8.75 6.62 -43.97
CA SER A 10 8.69 7.78 -44.87
C SER A 10 9.81 7.83 -45.91
N GLU A 11 10.97 7.21 -45.65
CA GLU A 11 12.11 7.13 -46.56
C GLU A 11 11.94 6.02 -47.61
N LEU A 12 11.13 4.99 -47.34
CA LEU A 12 10.81 3.94 -48.32
C LEU A 12 9.92 4.43 -49.47
N ASP A 13 9.27 5.58 -49.29
CA ASP A 13 8.48 6.26 -50.32
C ASP A 13 9.29 7.31 -51.09
N ASN A 14 10.53 7.59 -50.67
CA ASN A 14 11.46 8.40 -51.44
C ASN A 14 12.08 7.57 -52.58
N PRO A 15 11.85 7.91 -53.87
CA PRO A 15 12.32 7.10 -55.00
C PRO A 15 13.84 6.92 -55.07
N GLN A 16 14.61 7.93 -54.65
CA GLN A 16 16.07 7.88 -54.67
C GLN A 16 16.59 6.97 -53.56
N HIS A 17 16.07 7.13 -52.35
CA HIS A 17 16.43 6.28 -51.22
C HIS A 17 16.00 4.82 -51.46
N TYR A 18 14.82 4.61 -52.04
CA TYR A 18 14.35 3.28 -52.46
C TYR A 18 15.29 2.63 -53.49
N ALA A 19 15.83 3.40 -54.44
CA ALA A 19 16.79 2.90 -55.43
C ALA A 19 18.15 2.54 -54.80
N GLU A 20 18.66 3.37 -53.88
CA GLU A 20 19.90 3.11 -53.12
C GLU A 20 19.75 1.86 -52.23
N LEU A 21 18.63 1.75 -51.53
CA LEU A 21 18.30 0.58 -50.69
C LEU A 21 18.14 -0.69 -51.54
N LYS A 22 17.55 -0.57 -52.73
CA LYS A 22 17.42 -1.68 -53.69
C LYS A 22 18.79 -2.19 -54.17
N GLU A 23 19.73 -1.31 -54.48
CA GLU A 23 21.09 -1.71 -54.83
C GLU A 23 21.82 -2.34 -53.63
N SER A 24 21.72 -1.77 -52.42
CA SER A 24 22.30 -2.34 -51.19
C SER A 24 21.75 -3.75 -50.86
N ILE A 25 20.43 -3.94 -50.93
CA ILE A 25 19.76 -5.25 -50.68
C ILE A 25 20.15 -6.28 -51.75
N LYS A 26 20.26 -5.86 -53.01
CA LYS A 26 20.68 -6.72 -54.12
C LYS A 26 22.12 -7.20 -53.97
N ALA A 27 22.91 -6.52 -53.15
CA ALA A 27 24.34 -6.70 -53.05
C ALA A 27 24.75 -7.39 -51.72
N GLY A 28 23.96 -7.24 -50.64
CA GLY A 28 23.98 -8.12 -49.46
C GLY A 28 23.30 -9.50 -49.65
N LYS A 29 22.76 -9.78 -50.84
CA LYS A 29 21.93 -10.93 -51.26
C LYS A 29 21.41 -11.82 -50.12
N ILE A 30 20.15 -11.69 -49.72
CA ILE A 30 19.39 -12.90 -49.36
C ILE A 30 19.20 -13.68 -50.66
N THR A 31 19.51 -14.97 -50.66
CA THR A 31 19.39 -15.83 -51.85
C THR A 31 17.97 -15.68 -52.42
N ASP A 32 17.84 -15.26 -53.68
CA ASP A 32 16.51 -15.18 -54.31
C ASP A 32 15.90 -16.58 -54.52
N ALA A 33 14.63 -16.67 -54.92
CA ALA A 33 13.96 -17.96 -55.08
C ALA A 33 14.65 -18.87 -56.11
N LYS A 34 15.20 -18.27 -57.18
CA LYS A 34 15.86 -19.01 -58.26
C LYS A 34 17.23 -19.51 -57.83
N GLU A 35 18.00 -18.68 -57.14
CA GLU A 35 19.29 -19.04 -56.56
C GLU A 35 19.11 -20.13 -55.47
N THR A 36 18.07 -20.03 -54.63
CA THR A 36 17.78 -21.01 -53.56
C THR A 36 17.47 -22.39 -54.13
N VAL A 37 16.61 -22.45 -55.17
CA VAL A 37 16.32 -23.69 -55.90
C VAL A 37 17.57 -24.25 -56.60
N SER A 38 18.43 -23.39 -57.14
CA SER A 38 19.67 -23.82 -57.81
C SER A 38 20.71 -24.42 -56.86
N GLU A 39 20.75 -23.97 -55.60
CA GLU A 39 21.65 -24.48 -54.57
C GLU A 39 21.12 -25.75 -53.88
N ARG A 40 19.85 -26.13 -54.10
CA ARG A 40 19.19 -27.27 -53.42
C ARG A 40 19.99 -28.56 -53.51
N SER A 41 20.60 -28.85 -54.66
CA SER A 41 21.39 -30.08 -54.87
C SER A 41 22.70 -30.14 -54.08
N LYS A 42 23.14 -29.02 -53.49
CA LYS A 42 24.39 -28.90 -52.73
C LYS A 42 24.18 -28.92 -51.21
N LEU A 43 22.93 -28.93 -50.75
CA LEU A 43 22.58 -28.90 -49.33
C LEU A 43 22.54 -30.31 -48.74
N LEU A 44 22.85 -30.42 -47.45
CA LEU A 44 22.78 -31.71 -46.74
C LEU A 44 21.34 -32.16 -46.48
N TYR A 45 20.39 -31.21 -46.37
CA TYR A 45 18.99 -31.46 -46.01
C TYR A 45 18.00 -30.87 -47.05
N PRO A 46 18.08 -31.27 -48.34
CA PRO A 46 17.31 -30.67 -49.44
C PRO A 46 15.78 -30.85 -49.35
N GLU A 47 15.30 -31.78 -48.52
CA GLU A 47 13.89 -32.04 -48.25
C GLU A 47 13.19 -30.94 -47.45
N TYR A 48 13.95 -30.14 -46.70
CA TYR A 48 13.43 -28.95 -46.00
C TYR A 48 13.35 -27.72 -46.91
N LEU A 49 13.89 -27.79 -48.14
CA LEU A 49 13.89 -26.68 -49.09
C LEU A 49 12.77 -26.82 -50.15
N VAL A 50 12.25 -25.70 -50.65
CA VAL A 50 11.14 -25.64 -51.62
C VAL A 50 11.57 -26.06 -53.04
N SER A 51 10.68 -26.67 -53.82
CA SER A 51 10.90 -27.03 -55.23
C SER A 51 10.61 -25.90 -56.25
N ALA A 52 9.73 -24.93 -55.94
CA ALA A 52 9.40 -23.79 -56.80
C ALA A 52 8.72 -22.62 -56.04
N THR A 53 8.68 -21.42 -56.66
CA THR A 53 8.34 -20.11 -56.07
C THR A 53 7.05 -20.00 -55.22
N PRO A 54 6.97 -19.07 -54.24
CA PRO A 54 5.80 -18.84 -53.35
C PRO A 54 4.46 -18.46 -54.01
N ALA A 55 4.39 -18.40 -55.34
CA ALA A 55 3.18 -18.01 -56.07
C ALA A 55 2.01 -19.01 -55.88
N ASP A 56 2.29 -20.24 -55.46
CA ASP A 56 1.31 -21.33 -55.43
C ASP A 56 0.70 -21.65 -54.05
N SER A 57 1.11 -21.00 -52.94
CA SER A 57 0.48 -21.26 -51.64
C SER A 57 -0.50 -20.15 -51.25
N LYS A 58 -1.79 -20.34 -51.56
CA LYS A 58 -2.92 -19.68 -50.86
C LYS A 58 -3.02 -20.10 -49.37
N ALA A 59 -1.92 -20.53 -48.76
CA ALA A 59 -1.88 -21.25 -47.49
C ALA A 59 -1.73 -20.32 -46.27
N TYR A 60 -1.68 -19.00 -46.44
CA TYR A 60 -1.61 -18.10 -45.29
C TYR A 60 -2.81 -18.31 -44.36
N ASN A 61 -2.55 -18.54 -43.08
CA ASN A 61 -3.57 -18.74 -42.06
C ASN A 61 -3.64 -17.52 -41.13
N ASN A 62 -4.72 -16.74 -41.24
CA ASN A 62 -5.02 -15.70 -40.24
C ASN A 62 -5.75 -16.34 -39.03
N GLN A 63 -5.16 -17.40 -38.47
CA GLN A 63 -5.76 -18.13 -37.36
C GLN A 63 -5.81 -17.24 -36.12
N LYS A 64 -6.96 -17.24 -35.45
CA LYS A 64 -7.13 -16.56 -34.15
C LYS A 64 -6.81 -17.53 -33.03
N ASN A 65 -6.26 -17.03 -31.94
CA ASN A 65 -6.07 -17.79 -30.70
C ASN A 65 -6.60 -16.99 -29.50
N PRO A 66 -7.93 -16.76 -29.42
CA PRO A 66 -8.54 -15.94 -28.37
C PRO A 66 -8.30 -16.51 -26.97
N ASP A 67 -8.26 -17.83 -26.85
CA ASP A 67 -8.02 -18.53 -25.58
C ASP A 67 -6.54 -18.85 -25.35
N GLY A 68 -5.62 -18.27 -26.14
CA GLY A 68 -4.18 -18.57 -26.08
C GLY A 68 -3.59 -18.36 -24.70
N ALA A 69 -4.03 -17.31 -23.99
CA ALA A 69 -3.60 -17.02 -22.63
C ALA A 69 -4.08 -18.08 -21.63
N LYS A 70 -5.33 -18.55 -21.76
CA LYS A 70 -5.95 -19.53 -20.85
C LYS A 70 -5.43 -20.95 -21.10
N ASN A 71 -5.17 -21.29 -22.36
CA ASN A 71 -4.80 -22.63 -22.78
C ASN A 71 -3.28 -22.83 -22.91
N ASP A 72 -2.47 -21.88 -22.43
CA ASP A 72 -1.02 -22.00 -22.50
C ASP A 72 -0.53 -23.25 -21.76
N LYS A 73 0.42 -23.97 -22.37
CA LYS A 73 1.03 -25.17 -21.80
C LYS A 73 1.92 -24.86 -20.61
N GLY A 74 2.41 -23.62 -20.49
CA GLY A 74 3.14 -23.16 -19.32
C GLY A 74 2.37 -23.33 -18.00
N HIS A 75 1.05 -23.14 -18.02
CA HIS A 75 0.18 -23.34 -16.84
C HIS A 75 0.19 -24.77 -16.30
N LEU A 76 0.60 -25.74 -17.11
CA LEU A 76 0.65 -27.16 -16.77
C LEU A 76 2.08 -27.63 -16.42
N GLY A 77 3.08 -26.75 -16.48
CA GLY A 77 4.47 -27.08 -16.18
C GLY A 77 4.71 -27.24 -14.68
N ASP A 78 5.62 -28.16 -14.31
CA ASP A 78 6.15 -28.24 -12.95
C ASP A 78 7.13 -27.07 -12.73
N PRO A 79 6.96 -26.21 -11.71
CA PRO A 79 7.88 -25.11 -11.40
C PRO A 79 9.31 -25.55 -11.10
N GLU A 80 9.52 -26.81 -10.70
CA GLU A 80 10.85 -27.41 -10.51
C GLU A 80 11.40 -28.07 -11.79
N PHE A 81 10.62 -28.05 -12.89
CA PHE A 81 10.98 -28.56 -14.21
C PHE A 81 11.44 -30.03 -14.20
N LYS A 82 10.87 -30.84 -13.31
CA LYS A 82 11.33 -32.21 -13.02
C LYS A 82 11.31 -33.11 -14.25
N SER A 83 10.29 -32.99 -15.09
CA SER A 83 10.12 -33.85 -16.27
C SER A 83 11.01 -33.39 -17.43
N LEU A 84 11.26 -32.08 -17.54
CA LEU A 84 12.24 -31.55 -18.51
C LEU A 84 13.67 -32.00 -18.17
N PHE A 85 14.04 -32.00 -16.88
CA PHE A 85 15.40 -32.28 -16.42
C PHE A 85 15.55 -33.65 -15.75
N ASN A 86 14.76 -34.63 -16.18
CA ASN A 86 14.75 -36.00 -15.62
C ASN A 86 15.95 -36.89 -16.05
N LYS A 87 16.76 -36.45 -17.00
CA LYS A 87 17.95 -37.16 -17.51
C LYS A 87 19.22 -36.42 -17.13
N ALA A 88 20.38 -37.09 -17.17
CA ALA A 88 21.66 -36.44 -16.94
C ALA A 88 21.93 -35.37 -18.02
N HIS A 89 22.23 -34.15 -17.58
CA HIS A 89 22.35 -33.00 -18.47
C HIS A 89 23.37 -31.98 -17.92
N LYS A 90 23.77 -31.04 -18.77
CA LYS A 90 24.54 -29.86 -18.39
C LYS A 90 23.73 -28.62 -18.72
N LYS A 91 23.67 -27.68 -17.78
CA LYS A 91 23.07 -26.36 -17.98
C LYS A 91 24.14 -25.28 -17.90
N PHE A 92 23.98 -24.26 -18.73
CA PHE A 92 24.77 -23.04 -18.65
C PHE A 92 23.86 -21.84 -18.92
N ASP A 93 23.61 -21.02 -17.91
CA ASP A 93 22.83 -19.80 -18.06
C ASP A 93 23.65 -18.76 -18.83
N LEU A 94 23.06 -18.24 -19.91
CA LEU A 94 23.73 -17.26 -20.79
C LEU A 94 23.86 -15.90 -20.11
N SER A 95 22.89 -15.56 -19.28
CA SER A 95 22.94 -14.47 -18.30
C SER A 95 22.11 -14.84 -17.06
N PRO A 96 22.23 -14.10 -15.94
CA PRO A 96 21.43 -14.38 -14.74
C PRO A 96 19.92 -14.40 -15.01
N ASN A 97 19.41 -13.52 -15.88
CA ASN A 97 17.97 -13.32 -16.07
C ASN A 97 17.43 -13.82 -17.43
N LEU A 98 18.31 -14.08 -18.40
CA LEU A 98 17.93 -14.42 -19.78
C LEU A 98 18.74 -15.59 -20.33
N GLY A 99 18.03 -16.61 -20.80
CA GLY A 99 18.59 -17.66 -21.63
C GLY A 99 19.36 -18.76 -20.89
N THR A 100 19.18 -20.00 -21.34
CA THR A 100 19.92 -21.16 -20.82
C THR A 100 20.32 -22.10 -21.95
N GLU A 101 21.59 -22.48 -22.01
CA GLU A 101 22.09 -23.56 -22.88
C GLU A 101 22.01 -24.91 -22.15
N ILE A 102 21.52 -25.93 -22.86
CA ILE A 102 21.24 -27.26 -22.33
C ILE A 102 21.86 -28.32 -23.25
N ASP A 103 22.64 -29.23 -22.67
CA ASP A 103 23.22 -30.40 -23.34
C ASP A 103 22.85 -31.69 -22.59
N GLY A 104 22.59 -32.77 -23.32
CA GLY A 104 22.21 -34.08 -22.78
C GLY A 104 20.70 -34.40 -22.76
N ILE A 105 19.83 -33.47 -23.15
CA ILE A 105 18.37 -33.70 -23.25
C ILE A 105 17.95 -33.66 -24.72
N GLN A 106 17.32 -34.73 -25.22
CA GLN A 106 16.74 -34.77 -26.55
C GLN A 106 15.28 -34.31 -26.51
N LEU A 107 14.95 -33.24 -27.23
CA LEU A 107 13.59 -32.72 -27.33
C LEU A 107 12.61 -33.74 -27.90
N SER A 108 13.09 -34.62 -28.79
CA SER A 108 12.28 -35.67 -29.40
C SER A 108 11.88 -36.81 -28.45
N GLU A 109 12.48 -36.86 -27.26
CA GLU A 109 12.21 -37.85 -26.23
C GLU A 109 11.38 -37.30 -25.06
N LEU A 110 10.96 -36.02 -25.12
CA LEU A 110 10.10 -35.44 -24.10
C LEU A 110 8.69 -36.02 -24.19
N ASP A 111 8.19 -36.47 -23.05
CA ASP A 111 6.77 -36.74 -22.87
C ASP A 111 5.98 -35.43 -22.76
N ASP A 112 4.66 -35.54 -22.63
CA ASP A 112 3.80 -34.35 -22.59
C ASP A 112 4.07 -33.48 -21.36
N GLN A 113 4.37 -34.07 -20.20
CA GLN A 113 4.75 -33.28 -19.03
C GLN A 113 6.09 -32.56 -19.24
N GLY A 114 7.09 -33.22 -19.81
CA GLY A 114 8.37 -32.60 -20.16
C GLY A 114 8.21 -31.45 -21.16
N LYS A 115 7.22 -31.50 -22.06
CA LYS A 115 6.88 -30.38 -22.95
C LYS A 115 6.16 -29.25 -22.20
N ASN A 116 5.27 -29.54 -21.25
CA ASN A 116 4.68 -28.50 -20.39
C ASN A 116 5.77 -27.78 -19.56
N ASP A 117 6.68 -28.54 -18.96
CA ASP A 117 7.84 -28.00 -18.24
C ASP A 117 8.72 -27.15 -19.17
N LEU A 118 8.91 -27.56 -20.43
CA LEU A 118 9.62 -26.77 -21.45
C LEU A 118 8.92 -25.45 -21.78
N ALA A 119 7.59 -25.44 -21.87
CA ALA A 119 6.82 -24.21 -22.06
C ALA A 119 7.06 -23.24 -20.90
N LEU A 120 6.85 -23.68 -19.65
CA LEU A 120 7.07 -22.85 -18.47
C LEU A 120 8.53 -22.40 -18.34
N PHE A 121 9.49 -23.27 -18.70
CA PHE A 121 10.91 -22.93 -18.69
C PHE A 121 11.23 -21.81 -19.67
N LEU A 122 10.62 -21.82 -20.87
CA LEU A 122 10.80 -20.76 -21.86
C LEU A 122 10.14 -19.46 -21.44
N GLU A 123 9.01 -19.50 -20.76
CA GLU A 123 8.30 -18.31 -20.27
C GLU A 123 9.02 -17.63 -19.12
N THR A 124 9.73 -18.41 -18.30
CA THR A 124 10.53 -17.90 -17.18
C THR A 124 11.91 -17.43 -17.62
N ARG A 125 12.61 -18.21 -18.45
CA ARG A 125 13.97 -17.90 -18.93
C ARG A 125 14.03 -17.11 -20.23
N GLY A 126 12.92 -16.99 -20.96
CA GLY A 126 12.80 -16.37 -22.28
C GLY A 126 13.36 -17.22 -23.43
N LEU A 127 14.50 -17.90 -23.22
CA LEU A 127 15.29 -18.54 -24.26
C LEU A 127 15.90 -19.87 -23.75
N ALA A 128 15.88 -20.90 -24.58
CA ALA A 128 16.59 -22.15 -24.35
C ALA A 128 17.34 -22.62 -25.61
N ILE A 129 18.59 -23.05 -25.45
CA ILE A 129 19.42 -23.58 -26.54
C ILE A 129 19.75 -25.04 -26.25
N PHE A 130 19.15 -25.96 -26.98
CA PHE A 130 19.43 -27.40 -26.87
C PHE A 130 20.51 -27.80 -27.87
N ARG A 131 21.58 -28.42 -27.36
CA ARG A 131 22.73 -28.90 -28.14
C ARG A 131 22.57 -30.35 -28.55
N ASN A 132 23.29 -30.75 -29.60
CA ASN A 132 23.41 -32.15 -30.04
C ASN A 132 22.05 -32.83 -30.30
N GLN A 133 21.09 -32.12 -30.89
CA GLN A 133 19.74 -32.64 -31.11
C GLN A 133 19.64 -33.57 -32.32
N ASP A 134 18.73 -34.54 -32.24
CA ASP A 134 18.29 -35.38 -33.37
C ASP A 134 17.11 -34.77 -34.16
N PHE A 135 16.66 -33.58 -33.76
CA PHE A 135 15.44 -32.92 -34.25
C PHE A 135 15.35 -32.79 -35.78
N ARG A 136 16.48 -32.44 -36.44
CA ARG A 136 16.55 -32.32 -37.90
C ARG A 136 16.56 -33.67 -38.64
N ASP A 137 16.92 -34.75 -37.95
CA ASP A 137 16.96 -36.10 -38.55
C ASP A 137 15.59 -36.79 -38.47
N LYS A 138 14.63 -36.26 -37.68
CA LYS A 138 13.24 -36.76 -37.58
C LYS A 138 12.34 -36.35 -38.75
N GLY A 139 12.79 -35.41 -39.59
CA GLY A 139 12.06 -34.93 -40.76
C GLY A 139 11.06 -33.79 -40.49
N PRO A 140 10.55 -33.14 -41.56
CA PRO A 140 9.63 -32.01 -41.48
C PRO A 140 8.33 -32.25 -40.69
N GLU A 141 7.72 -33.43 -40.85
CA GLU A 141 6.44 -33.77 -40.21
C GLU A 141 6.55 -33.81 -38.68
N PHE A 142 7.66 -34.35 -38.17
CA PHE A 142 7.93 -34.37 -36.73
C PHE A 142 8.00 -32.94 -36.16
N ALA A 143 8.72 -32.04 -36.84
CA ALA A 143 8.86 -30.65 -36.38
C ALA A 143 7.51 -29.93 -36.30
N VAL A 144 6.63 -30.14 -37.29
CA VAL A 144 5.27 -29.60 -37.29
C VAL A 144 4.46 -30.17 -36.11
N ASN A 145 4.48 -31.48 -35.90
CA ASN A 145 3.73 -32.11 -34.82
C ASN A 145 4.24 -31.72 -33.43
N PHE A 146 5.55 -31.55 -33.28
CA PHE A 146 6.16 -31.06 -32.04
C PHE A 146 5.72 -29.62 -31.74
N GLY A 147 5.77 -28.72 -32.73
CA GLY A 147 5.32 -27.34 -32.55
C GLY A 147 3.82 -27.21 -32.23
N LYS A 148 2.97 -28.03 -32.86
CA LYS A 148 1.51 -28.06 -32.60
C LYS A 148 1.14 -28.32 -31.13
N TYR A 149 2.04 -28.91 -30.36
CA TYR A 149 1.83 -29.13 -28.92
C TYR A 149 1.65 -27.81 -28.16
N PHE A 150 2.43 -26.79 -28.52
CA PHE A 150 2.48 -25.51 -27.83
C PHE A 150 1.43 -24.49 -28.31
N GLY A 151 0.77 -24.77 -29.43
CA GLY A 151 -0.31 -23.93 -29.94
C GLY A 151 -0.53 -24.07 -31.45
N PRO A 152 -1.52 -23.36 -32.00
CA PRO A 152 -1.74 -23.27 -33.44
C PRO A 152 -0.48 -22.74 -34.14
N LEU A 153 -0.12 -23.33 -35.28
CA LEU A 153 1.10 -22.94 -35.99
C LEU A 153 0.85 -21.82 -36.99
N HIS A 154 1.76 -20.86 -37.04
CA HIS A 154 1.74 -19.73 -37.96
C HIS A 154 2.32 -20.09 -39.34
N ILE A 155 1.74 -19.54 -40.40
CA ILE A 155 2.25 -19.64 -41.78
C ILE A 155 2.76 -18.26 -42.21
N HIS A 156 4.08 -18.10 -42.24
CA HIS A 156 4.73 -16.80 -42.41
C HIS A 156 4.30 -16.05 -43.69
N PRO A 157 4.01 -14.74 -43.65
CA PRO A 157 3.38 -13.99 -44.75
C PRO A 157 4.25 -13.80 -46.00
N VAL A 158 5.58 -13.75 -45.90
CA VAL A 158 6.45 -13.37 -47.04
C VAL A 158 7.49 -14.43 -47.42
N ALA A 159 7.57 -15.52 -46.68
CA ALA A 159 8.73 -16.41 -46.74
C ALA A 159 8.52 -17.72 -47.50
N TYR A 160 9.63 -18.35 -47.86
CA TYR A 160 9.67 -19.72 -48.34
C TYR A 160 9.28 -20.70 -47.23
N SER A 161 8.52 -21.73 -47.61
CA SER A 161 8.10 -22.79 -46.70
C SER A 161 8.23 -24.16 -47.34
N THR A 162 8.47 -25.18 -46.56
CA THR A 162 8.63 -26.56 -47.04
C THR A 162 7.42 -27.02 -47.88
N GLU A 163 7.67 -27.73 -48.98
CA GLU A 163 6.69 -28.03 -50.05
C GLU A 163 5.37 -28.67 -49.57
N LYS A 164 5.42 -29.46 -48.48
CA LYS A 164 4.24 -30.11 -47.87
C LYS A 164 3.88 -29.59 -46.48
N HIS A 165 4.65 -28.66 -45.94
CA HIS A 165 4.53 -28.15 -44.57
C HIS A 165 4.71 -26.62 -44.59
N PRO A 166 3.68 -25.86 -45.00
CA PRO A 166 3.74 -24.41 -45.11
C PRO A 166 4.05 -23.68 -43.78
N GLU A 167 3.85 -24.35 -42.64
CA GLU A 167 4.15 -23.89 -41.28
C GLU A 167 5.65 -23.84 -40.97
N LEU A 168 6.48 -24.55 -41.76
CA LEU A 168 7.92 -24.52 -41.61
C LEU A 168 8.50 -23.33 -42.40
N PHE A 169 8.87 -22.27 -41.70
CA PHE A 169 9.54 -21.11 -42.28
C PHE A 169 11.02 -21.42 -42.53
N VAL A 170 11.44 -21.46 -43.80
CA VAL A 170 12.83 -21.78 -44.15
C VAL A 170 13.66 -20.50 -44.21
N THR A 171 14.71 -20.43 -43.40
CA THR A 171 15.73 -19.37 -43.47
C THR A 171 16.99 -19.92 -44.12
N PHE A 172 17.23 -19.54 -45.38
CA PHE A 172 18.38 -19.96 -46.15
C PHE A 172 19.22 -18.76 -46.60
N ARG A 173 20.53 -18.81 -46.33
CA ARG A 173 21.52 -17.90 -46.91
C ARG A 173 22.71 -18.73 -47.41
N LYS A 174 23.01 -18.65 -48.70
CA LYS A 174 24.17 -19.32 -49.30
C LYS A 174 25.48 -18.82 -48.67
N ALA A 175 26.53 -19.65 -48.72
CA ALA A 175 27.87 -19.28 -48.27
C ALA A 175 28.34 -17.93 -48.84
N GLY A 176 29.16 -17.22 -48.08
CA GLY A 176 29.76 -15.95 -48.49
C GLY A 176 30.80 -16.12 -49.59
N ASP A 177 31.32 -15.01 -50.10
CA ASP A 177 32.45 -14.93 -51.04
C ASP A 177 33.37 -13.74 -50.72
N GLY A 178 33.31 -13.24 -49.47
CA GLY A 178 33.98 -12.02 -49.01
C GLY A 178 33.41 -10.70 -49.58
N SER A 179 33.00 -10.68 -50.84
CA SER A 179 32.42 -9.50 -51.50
C SER A 179 31.07 -9.11 -50.88
N ARG A 180 30.25 -10.09 -50.51
CA ARG A 180 28.95 -9.88 -49.85
C ARG A 180 29.06 -9.26 -48.46
N TYR A 181 30.15 -9.50 -47.75
CA TYR A 181 30.39 -8.86 -46.45
C TYR A 181 30.64 -7.35 -46.63
N ASN A 182 31.58 -6.98 -47.49
CA ASN A 182 31.90 -5.58 -47.77
C ASN A 182 30.67 -4.81 -48.28
N GLU A 183 29.83 -5.51 -49.03
CA GLU A 183 28.62 -4.95 -49.58
C GLU A 183 27.50 -4.75 -48.55
N GLN A 184 27.29 -5.72 -47.66
CA GLN A 184 26.30 -5.65 -46.58
C GLN A 184 26.56 -4.44 -45.66
N PHE A 185 27.82 -4.07 -45.45
CA PHE A 185 28.23 -2.94 -44.59
C PHE A 185 28.65 -1.70 -45.37
N ARG A 186 28.41 -1.65 -46.70
CA ARG A 186 28.76 -0.48 -47.54
C ARG A 186 28.10 0.82 -47.07
N HIS A 187 26.87 0.71 -46.55
CA HIS A 187 26.03 1.86 -46.15
C HIS A 187 25.47 1.76 -44.73
N THR A 188 25.81 0.71 -43.97
CA THR A 188 25.38 0.55 -42.58
C THR A 188 26.53 0.05 -41.71
N THR A 189 26.55 0.48 -40.45
CA THR A 189 27.51 0.03 -39.43
C THR A 189 27.02 -1.19 -38.66
N SER A 190 25.75 -1.55 -38.80
CA SER A 190 25.13 -2.64 -38.05
C SER A 190 24.00 -3.29 -38.86
N THR A 191 23.78 -4.59 -38.65
CA THR A 191 22.62 -5.31 -39.19
C THR A 191 21.55 -5.56 -38.14
N ILE A 192 21.71 -5.00 -36.94
CA ILE A 192 20.78 -5.21 -35.83
C ILE A 192 19.47 -4.48 -36.10
N ALA A 193 18.40 -5.25 -36.04
CA ALA A 193 17.01 -4.83 -36.09
C ALA A 193 16.22 -5.70 -35.12
N TRP A 194 15.93 -5.18 -33.93
CA TRP A 194 15.18 -5.88 -32.89
C TRP A 194 13.71 -6.00 -33.27
N HIS A 195 13.19 -7.22 -33.21
CA HIS A 195 11.78 -7.48 -33.46
C HIS A 195 11.27 -8.71 -32.75
N SER A 196 9.97 -8.71 -32.45
CA SER A 196 9.18 -9.89 -32.17
C SER A 196 8.54 -10.37 -33.48
N ASP A 197 8.43 -11.68 -33.67
CA ASP A 197 7.93 -12.26 -34.92
C ASP A 197 6.50 -11.84 -35.24
N VAL A 198 6.31 -11.27 -36.44
CA VAL A 198 5.00 -10.84 -36.99
C VAL A 198 4.13 -10.08 -35.99
N SER A 199 4.73 -9.18 -35.19
CA SER A 199 4.02 -8.43 -34.15
C SER A 199 2.90 -7.50 -34.66
N PHE A 200 2.76 -7.36 -35.97
CA PHE A 200 1.66 -6.63 -36.61
C PHE A 200 0.37 -7.45 -36.74
N GLU A 201 0.36 -8.74 -36.43
CA GLU A 201 -0.86 -9.53 -36.46
C GLU A 201 -1.72 -9.28 -35.22
N GLU A 202 -3.03 -9.50 -35.31
CA GLU A 202 -3.93 -9.32 -34.15
C GLU A 202 -3.60 -10.33 -33.03
N TYR A 203 -3.17 -11.52 -33.43
CA TYR A 203 -2.68 -12.60 -32.59
C TYR A 203 -1.21 -12.88 -32.97
N PRO A 204 -0.25 -12.10 -32.43
CA PRO A 204 1.15 -12.22 -32.76
C PRO A 204 1.76 -13.52 -32.23
N SER A 205 3.02 -13.77 -32.58
CA SER A 205 3.68 -15.03 -32.26
C SER A 205 3.88 -15.22 -30.74
N SER A 206 3.75 -16.47 -30.27
CA SER A 206 4.23 -16.92 -28.95
C SER A 206 5.57 -17.65 -29.09
N PHE A 207 5.61 -18.96 -28.89
CA PHE A 207 6.84 -19.73 -28.97
C PHE A 207 7.36 -19.85 -30.40
N SER A 208 8.69 -19.84 -30.53
CA SER A 208 9.37 -20.17 -31.78
C SER A 208 10.47 -21.19 -31.55
N ILE A 209 10.55 -22.14 -32.47
CA ILE A 209 11.53 -23.24 -32.48
C ILE A 209 12.36 -23.07 -33.74
N PHE A 210 13.65 -22.78 -33.58
CA PHE A 210 14.58 -22.54 -34.68
C PHE A 210 15.66 -23.60 -34.71
N VAL A 211 15.69 -24.35 -35.81
CA VAL A 211 16.49 -25.56 -35.94
C VAL A 211 17.59 -25.35 -36.97
N ALA A 212 18.83 -25.56 -36.55
CA ALA A 212 19.97 -25.57 -37.46
C ALA A 212 20.01 -26.88 -38.25
N LEU A 213 19.78 -26.80 -39.56
CA LEU A 213 20.06 -27.90 -40.48
C LEU A 213 21.55 -27.90 -40.81
N GLU A 214 22.05 -26.75 -41.27
CA GLU A 214 23.45 -26.46 -41.55
C GLU A 214 23.76 -25.04 -41.05
N ALA A 215 24.86 -24.89 -40.30
CA ALA A 215 25.31 -23.58 -39.82
C ALA A 215 26.70 -23.23 -40.37
N PRO A 216 27.07 -21.94 -40.39
CA PRO A 216 28.44 -21.54 -40.64
C PRO A 216 29.41 -22.10 -39.60
N GLU A 217 30.70 -22.22 -39.97
CA GLU A 217 31.75 -22.65 -39.03
C GLU A 217 31.87 -21.68 -37.83
N SER A 218 31.72 -20.37 -38.11
CA SER A 218 31.58 -19.32 -37.09
C SER A 218 30.63 -18.22 -37.55
N GLY A 219 29.99 -17.56 -36.58
CA GLY A 219 29.01 -16.51 -36.84
C GLY A 219 27.66 -17.04 -37.35
N GLY A 220 26.78 -16.12 -37.74
CA GLY A 220 25.42 -16.46 -38.19
C GLY A 220 24.44 -16.70 -37.04
N ASP A 221 24.82 -16.22 -35.86
CA ASP A 221 24.09 -16.37 -34.62
C ASP A 221 22.83 -15.49 -34.58
N THR A 222 21.96 -15.80 -33.63
CA THR A 222 20.77 -14.99 -33.33
C THR A 222 20.98 -14.26 -32.01
N LEU A 223 20.74 -12.95 -31.99
CA LEU A 223 20.75 -12.15 -30.77
C LEU A 223 19.34 -12.08 -30.19
N PHE A 224 19.25 -12.03 -28.87
CA PHE A 224 18.01 -11.92 -28.12
C PHE A 224 18.12 -10.78 -27.10
N LEU A 225 17.00 -10.11 -26.85
CA LEU A 225 16.84 -9.02 -25.90
C LEU A 225 15.61 -9.29 -25.03
N ASP A 226 15.76 -9.16 -23.72
CA ASP A 226 14.66 -9.32 -22.74
C ASP A 226 13.85 -8.04 -22.58
N GLY A 227 12.61 -8.06 -23.06
CA GLY A 227 11.67 -6.94 -22.95
C GLY A 227 11.19 -6.69 -21.52
N ARG A 228 11.26 -7.68 -20.63
CA ARG A 228 10.89 -7.54 -19.20
C ARG A 228 11.95 -6.74 -18.46
N GLU A 229 13.22 -7.10 -18.65
CA GLU A 229 14.33 -6.36 -18.05
C GLU A 229 14.46 -4.97 -18.66
N ALA A 230 14.17 -4.82 -19.96
CA ALA A 230 14.05 -3.50 -20.58
C ALA A 230 12.98 -2.65 -19.89
N TYR A 231 11.83 -3.22 -19.56
CA TYR A 231 10.76 -2.54 -18.83
C TYR A 231 11.15 -2.18 -17.38
N LYS A 232 11.66 -3.17 -16.61
CA LYS A 232 12.03 -3.01 -15.19
C LYS A 232 13.11 -1.94 -14.97
N ARG A 233 13.98 -1.69 -15.96
CA ARG A 233 15.05 -0.69 -15.88
C ARG A 233 14.59 0.75 -16.15
N LEU A 234 13.36 0.95 -16.59
CA LEU A 234 12.77 2.28 -16.70
C LEU A 234 12.35 2.79 -15.33
N SER A 235 12.35 4.11 -15.13
CA SER A 235 11.86 4.69 -13.88
C SER A 235 10.35 4.45 -13.70
N PRO A 236 9.82 4.35 -12.47
CA PRO A 236 8.39 4.13 -12.24
C PRO A 236 7.46 5.14 -12.96
N PRO A 237 7.79 6.44 -13.07
CA PRO A 237 7.00 7.37 -13.89
C PRO A 237 7.01 7.03 -15.37
N MET A 238 8.16 6.60 -15.92
CA MET A 238 8.27 6.19 -17.31
C MET A 238 7.49 4.89 -17.55
N GLN A 239 7.59 3.92 -16.64
CA GLN A 239 6.79 2.70 -16.65
C GLN A 239 5.29 3.02 -16.74
N LYS A 240 4.77 3.81 -15.80
CA LYS A 240 3.36 4.24 -15.77
C LYS A 240 2.95 5.02 -17.02
N PHE A 241 3.83 5.90 -17.51
CA PHE A 241 3.58 6.64 -18.74
C PHE A 241 3.42 5.70 -19.94
N LEU A 242 4.32 4.73 -20.10
CA LEU A 242 4.30 3.79 -21.23
C LEU A 242 3.18 2.75 -21.13
N GLU A 243 2.79 2.33 -19.92
CA GLU A 243 1.62 1.47 -19.67
C GLU A 243 0.33 2.06 -20.25
N GLY A 244 0.19 3.39 -20.22
CA GLY A 244 -0.96 4.09 -20.82
C GLY A 244 -0.93 4.20 -22.36
N LEU A 245 0.13 3.73 -23.03
CA LEU A 245 0.31 3.93 -24.47
C LEU A 245 -0.04 2.69 -25.29
N THR A 246 -0.68 2.94 -26.43
CA THR A 246 -0.94 1.93 -27.47
C THR A 246 -0.13 2.27 -28.71
N VAL A 247 0.44 1.27 -29.37
CA VAL A 247 1.21 1.41 -30.62
C VAL A 247 0.49 0.76 -31.79
N ILE A 248 0.62 1.37 -32.97
CA ILE A 248 0.06 0.85 -34.22
C ILE A 248 1.17 0.07 -34.95
N HIS A 249 0.97 -1.23 -35.11
CA HIS A 249 1.86 -2.11 -35.87
C HIS A 249 1.32 -2.30 -37.30
N SER A 250 2.22 -2.56 -38.25
CA SER A 250 1.85 -2.85 -39.65
C SER A 250 2.86 -3.74 -40.36
N ASN A 251 2.37 -4.52 -41.34
CA ASN A 251 3.18 -5.27 -42.30
C ASN A 251 3.74 -4.40 -43.45
N TYR A 252 3.42 -3.10 -43.50
CA TYR A 252 3.84 -2.18 -44.56
C TYR A 252 5.34 -2.30 -44.89
N GLY A 253 6.19 -2.21 -43.87
CA GLY A 253 7.63 -2.39 -44.00
C GLY A 253 8.02 -3.72 -44.60
N GLN A 254 7.45 -4.81 -44.07
CA GLN A 254 7.71 -6.17 -44.52
C GLN A 254 7.37 -6.36 -46.00
N ASN A 255 6.24 -5.81 -46.45
CA ASN A 255 5.80 -5.87 -47.85
C ASN A 255 6.76 -5.11 -48.78
N LYS A 256 7.19 -3.91 -48.38
CA LYS A 256 8.16 -3.11 -49.14
C LYS A 256 9.52 -3.82 -49.24
N PHE A 257 10.00 -4.40 -48.14
CA PHE A 257 11.24 -5.20 -48.15
C PHE A 257 11.12 -6.47 -48.97
N ALA A 258 9.97 -7.15 -48.94
CA ALA A 258 9.72 -8.32 -49.79
C ALA A 258 9.76 -7.95 -51.28
N ALA A 259 9.12 -6.84 -51.67
CA ALA A 259 9.17 -6.34 -53.05
C ALA A 259 10.60 -5.99 -53.50
N LEU A 260 11.40 -5.36 -52.63
CA LEU A 260 12.82 -5.08 -52.90
C LEU A 260 13.65 -6.36 -53.14
N ARG A 261 13.26 -7.47 -52.52
CA ARG A 261 13.91 -8.79 -52.65
C ARG A 261 13.33 -9.65 -53.77
N ASN A 262 12.43 -9.12 -54.60
CA ASN A 262 11.66 -9.87 -55.59
C ASN A 262 10.92 -11.09 -54.98
N GLN A 263 10.48 -10.97 -53.72
CA GLN A 263 9.64 -11.95 -53.04
C GLN A 263 8.17 -11.59 -53.20
N VAL A 264 7.30 -12.60 -53.24
CA VAL A 264 5.84 -12.41 -53.30
C VAL A 264 5.29 -12.52 -51.89
N ALA A 265 4.75 -11.43 -51.35
CA ALA A 265 4.00 -11.45 -50.09
C ALA A 265 2.65 -12.17 -50.29
N ARG A 266 2.33 -13.10 -49.38
CA ARG A 266 1.04 -13.80 -49.28
C ARG A 266 -0.07 -12.84 -48.87
N ILE A 267 0.25 -11.82 -48.07
CA ILE A 267 -0.63 -10.69 -47.72
C ILE A 267 -0.17 -9.44 -48.48
N LYS A 268 -0.94 -9.01 -49.47
CA LYS A 268 -0.58 -7.82 -50.29
C LYS A 268 -1.11 -6.51 -49.74
N ALA A 269 -2.16 -6.55 -48.92
CA ALA A 269 -2.74 -5.36 -48.31
C ALA A 269 -1.93 -4.96 -47.07
N ASP A 270 -1.83 -3.66 -46.85
CA ASP A 270 -1.29 -3.14 -45.60
C ASP A 270 -2.31 -3.37 -44.49
N TYR A 271 -1.86 -4.11 -43.48
CA TYR A 271 -2.61 -4.50 -42.30
C TYR A 271 -2.12 -3.65 -41.13
N PHE A 272 -3.05 -3.12 -40.34
CA PHE A 272 -2.73 -2.28 -39.18
C PHE A 272 -3.41 -2.86 -37.94
N THR A 273 -2.64 -3.01 -36.86
CA THR A 273 -3.14 -3.50 -35.59
C THR A 273 -2.69 -2.60 -34.47
N GLU A 274 -3.47 -2.59 -33.41
CA GLU A 274 -3.19 -1.84 -32.21
C GLU A 274 -2.83 -2.81 -31.10
N HIS A 275 -1.67 -2.61 -30.51
CA HIS A 275 -1.17 -3.38 -29.38
C HIS A 275 -0.74 -2.42 -28.28
N PRO A 276 -0.89 -2.78 -27.00
CA PRO A 276 -0.33 -1.99 -25.92
C PRO A 276 1.20 -1.99 -26.03
N LEU A 277 1.82 -0.84 -25.72
CA LEU A 277 3.27 -0.67 -25.79
C LEU A 277 3.99 -1.47 -24.70
N VAL A 278 3.32 -1.63 -23.55
CA VAL A 278 3.69 -2.54 -22.48
C VAL A 278 2.64 -3.64 -22.45
N ARG A 279 3.05 -4.91 -22.43
CA ARG A 279 2.13 -6.04 -22.35
C ARG A 279 2.41 -6.89 -21.11
N THR A 280 1.42 -7.67 -20.70
CA THR A 280 1.55 -8.69 -19.66
C THR A 280 1.77 -10.06 -20.28
N HIS A 281 2.65 -10.86 -19.67
CA HIS A 281 2.88 -12.25 -20.03
C HIS A 281 1.81 -13.16 -19.38
N PRO A 282 1.10 -14.01 -20.14
CA PRO A 282 -0.10 -14.68 -19.65
C PRO A 282 0.12 -15.74 -18.57
N VAL A 283 1.31 -16.32 -18.48
CA VAL A 283 1.63 -17.36 -17.47
C VAL A 283 2.36 -16.77 -16.26
N THR A 284 3.31 -15.86 -16.49
CA THR A 284 4.18 -15.33 -15.42
C THR A 284 3.65 -14.03 -14.80
N GLY A 285 2.72 -13.34 -15.47
CA GLY A 285 2.23 -12.03 -15.04
C GLY A 285 3.23 -10.88 -15.23
N GLU A 286 4.45 -11.15 -15.71
CA GLU A 286 5.46 -10.11 -15.88
C GLU A 286 5.10 -9.14 -17.02
N LYS A 287 5.35 -7.85 -16.78
CA LYS A 287 5.23 -6.79 -17.79
C LYS A 287 6.47 -6.74 -18.68
N SER A 288 6.28 -6.52 -19.97
CA SER A 288 7.35 -6.47 -20.98
C SER A 288 7.08 -5.39 -22.02
N LEU A 289 8.14 -4.71 -22.49
CA LEU A 289 8.06 -3.80 -23.62
C LEU A 289 7.73 -4.58 -24.91
N PHE A 290 6.61 -4.24 -25.54
CA PHE A 290 6.16 -4.85 -26.79
C PHE A 290 6.12 -3.82 -27.91
N PHE A 291 7.30 -3.56 -28.46
CA PHE A 291 7.45 -2.76 -29.66
C PHE A 291 8.45 -3.45 -30.58
N SER A 292 8.28 -3.25 -31.88
CA SER A 292 9.24 -3.72 -32.88
C SER A 292 9.35 -2.64 -33.92
N ARG A 293 10.47 -1.90 -33.96
CA ARG A 293 10.59 -0.72 -34.82
C ARG A 293 10.35 -1.01 -36.30
N ILE A 294 10.62 -2.25 -36.74
CA ILE A 294 10.33 -2.71 -38.10
C ILE A 294 8.83 -2.90 -38.41
N PHE A 295 7.97 -2.89 -37.41
CA PHE A 295 6.52 -3.07 -37.55
C PHE A 295 5.72 -1.88 -37.00
N VAL A 296 6.20 -1.21 -35.94
CA VAL A 296 5.52 -0.07 -35.32
C VAL A 296 5.61 1.17 -36.20
N GLN A 297 4.45 1.71 -36.57
CA GLN A 297 4.31 2.94 -37.37
C GLN A 297 4.30 4.19 -36.49
N LYS A 298 3.52 4.16 -35.39
CA LYS A 298 3.40 5.27 -34.44
C LYS A 298 2.77 4.84 -33.12
N VAL A 299 2.94 5.67 -32.09
CA VAL A 299 2.13 5.67 -30.88
C VAL A 299 0.76 6.30 -31.19
N LYS A 300 -0.32 5.60 -30.84
CA LYS A 300 -1.70 6.06 -31.04
C LYS A 300 -1.96 7.31 -30.19
N GLY A 301 -2.68 8.29 -30.76
CA GLY A 301 -3.06 9.53 -30.07
C GLY A 301 -1.99 10.63 -30.06
N LEU A 302 -0.72 10.32 -30.37
CA LEU A 302 0.36 11.31 -30.40
C LEU A 302 0.64 11.83 -31.82
N LYS A 303 1.20 13.04 -31.91
CA LYS A 303 1.73 13.55 -33.19
C LYS A 303 2.97 12.75 -33.58
N GLN A 304 3.28 12.73 -34.89
CA GLN A 304 4.39 11.92 -35.40
C GLN A 304 5.72 12.23 -34.71
N THR A 305 6.05 13.51 -34.47
CA THR A 305 7.29 13.91 -33.79
C THR A 305 7.38 13.44 -32.34
N GLU A 306 6.25 13.45 -31.61
CA GLU A 306 6.15 12.99 -30.22
C GLU A 306 6.27 11.46 -30.16
N SER A 307 5.54 10.77 -31.03
CA SER A 307 5.62 9.32 -31.23
C SER A 307 7.05 8.89 -31.56
N ASP A 308 7.70 9.58 -32.50
CA ASP A 308 9.07 9.26 -32.92
C ASP A 308 10.06 9.50 -31.78
N ALA A 309 9.89 10.55 -30.97
CA ALA A 309 10.74 10.80 -29.81
C ALA A 309 10.66 9.67 -28.79
N ILE A 310 9.45 9.21 -28.43
CA ILE A 310 9.24 8.12 -27.47
C ILE A 310 9.84 6.82 -28.00
N LEU A 311 9.51 6.46 -29.24
CA LEU A 311 9.97 5.20 -29.80
C LEU A 311 11.49 5.21 -30.08
N ASN A 312 12.09 6.38 -30.37
CA ASN A 312 13.55 6.51 -30.47
C ASN A 312 14.22 6.36 -29.11
N PHE A 313 13.64 6.94 -28.06
CA PHE A 313 14.11 6.73 -26.69
C PHE A 313 14.10 5.25 -26.32
N LEU A 314 13.00 4.53 -26.60
CA LEU A 314 12.91 3.10 -26.30
C LEU A 314 13.88 2.26 -27.14
N GLU A 315 14.08 2.61 -28.41
CA GLU A 315 15.06 1.98 -29.27
C GLU A 315 16.50 2.21 -28.77
N ASP A 316 16.84 3.42 -28.34
CA ASP A 316 18.15 3.74 -27.77
C ASP A 316 18.34 3.03 -26.41
N HIS A 317 17.28 2.92 -25.60
CA HIS A 317 17.27 2.19 -24.33
C HIS A 317 17.60 0.71 -24.53
N VAL A 318 16.98 0.05 -25.51
CA VAL A 318 17.24 -1.38 -25.76
C VAL A 318 18.59 -1.61 -26.46
N ASN A 319 19.02 -0.69 -27.34
CA ASN A 319 20.29 -0.83 -28.06
C ASN A 319 21.52 -0.59 -27.19
N ASN A 320 21.46 0.36 -26.26
CA ASN A 320 22.60 0.76 -25.42
C ASN A 320 22.73 -0.06 -24.13
N ASN A 321 22.03 -1.19 -24.02
CA ASN A 321 21.91 -1.97 -22.78
C ASN A 321 22.32 -3.44 -23.05
N PRO A 322 23.64 -3.72 -23.15
CA PRO A 322 24.12 -5.06 -23.45
C PRO A 322 23.78 -6.09 -22.35
N GLU A 323 23.52 -5.66 -21.11
CA GLU A 323 23.22 -6.54 -19.98
C GLU A 323 21.85 -7.22 -20.09
N ILE A 324 20.94 -6.70 -20.91
CA ILE A 324 19.63 -7.32 -21.20
C ILE A 324 19.63 -8.12 -22.51
N GLN A 325 20.81 -8.31 -23.12
CA GLN A 325 20.99 -8.99 -24.39
C GLN A 325 21.84 -10.27 -24.24
N VAL A 326 21.51 -11.29 -25.03
CA VAL A 326 22.34 -12.51 -25.15
C VAL A 326 22.51 -12.91 -26.61
N ARG A 327 23.60 -13.61 -26.90
CA ARG A 327 23.93 -14.14 -28.23
C ARG A 327 23.80 -15.66 -28.24
N ALA A 328 22.85 -16.18 -29.01
CA ALA A 328 22.65 -17.61 -29.18
C ALA A 328 23.54 -18.16 -30.30
N ALA A 329 24.72 -18.65 -29.92
CA ALA A 329 25.72 -19.12 -30.89
C ALA A 329 25.39 -20.49 -31.46
N HIS A 330 25.56 -20.71 -32.77
CA HIS A 330 25.33 -22.04 -33.35
C HIS A 330 26.46 -23.04 -33.02
N LYS A 331 27.72 -22.61 -32.84
CA LYS A 331 28.88 -23.47 -32.50
C LYS A 331 29.24 -24.51 -33.59
N GLY A 332 29.36 -24.06 -34.83
CA GLY A 332 29.94 -24.83 -35.94
C GLY A 332 28.94 -25.53 -36.85
N THR A 333 29.45 -26.11 -37.94
CA THR A 333 28.66 -26.61 -39.06
C THR A 333 27.68 -27.71 -38.70
N ASP A 334 28.10 -28.65 -37.85
CA ASP A 334 27.27 -29.76 -37.36
C ASP A 334 26.67 -29.48 -35.98
N SER A 335 26.40 -28.20 -35.67
CA SER A 335 25.94 -27.76 -34.35
C SER A 335 24.77 -28.52 -33.76
N ARG A 336 23.87 -29.02 -34.62
CA ARG A 336 22.62 -29.70 -34.24
C ARG A 336 21.86 -28.91 -33.16
N SER A 337 21.94 -27.58 -33.21
CA SER A 337 21.36 -26.71 -32.22
C SER A 337 19.88 -26.48 -32.51
N VAL A 338 19.04 -26.61 -31.49
CA VAL A 338 17.65 -26.15 -31.52
C VAL A 338 17.51 -25.01 -30.52
N ILE A 339 17.14 -23.83 -31.01
CA ILE A 339 16.96 -22.62 -30.22
C ILE A 339 15.46 -22.38 -30.10
N LEU A 340 14.96 -22.33 -28.87
CA LEU A 340 13.56 -22.04 -28.57
C LEU A 340 13.46 -20.74 -27.79
N TRP A 341 12.47 -19.91 -28.12
CA TRP A 341 12.22 -18.68 -27.36
C TRP A 341 10.75 -18.30 -27.34
N ASP A 342 10.42 -17.38 -26.43
CA ASP A 342 9.11 -16.77 -26.30
C ASP A 342 9.09 -15.34 -26.90
N ASN A 343 8.36 -15.14 -28.01
CA ASN A 343 8.21 -13.84 -28.67
C ASN A 343 7.37 -12.83 -27.87
N ARG A 344 6.67 -13.26 -26.82
CA ARG A 344 5.83 -12.38 -25.98
C ARG A 344 6.69 -11.52 -25.05
N ILE A 345 7.85 -12.03 -24.66
CA ILE A 345 8.79 -11.34 -23.76
C ILE A 345 10.13 -11.01 -24.41
N LEU A 346 10.49 -11.67 -25.52
CA LEU A 346 11.75 -11.41 -26.21
C LEU A 346 11.59 -10.70 -27.55
N MET A 347 12.55 -9.84 -27.84
CA MET A 347 12.87 -9.41 -29.20
C MET A 347 14.15 -10.09 -29.66
N HIS A 348 14.29 -10.33 -30.96
CA HIS A 348 15.47 -10.96 -31.52
C HIS A 348 15.98 -10.23 -32.77
N SER A 349 17.22 -10.52 -33.13
CA SER A 349 17.85 -10.02 -34.34
C SER A 349 18.84 -11.00 -34.94
N HIS A 350 19.04 -10.92 -36.25
CA HIS A 350 19.94 -11.80 -36.97
C HIS A 350 21.33 -11.15 -37.09
N CYS A 351 22.39 -11.94 -36.91
CA CYS A 351 23.76 -11.49 -37.14
C CYS A 351 24.30 -12.00 -38.47
N ASN A 352 24.74 -11.09 -39.36
CA ASN A 352 25.31 -11.45 -40.68
C ASN A 352 26.85 -11.45 -40.68
N ASP A 353 27.48 -11.67 -39.53
CA ASP A 353 28.94 -11.68 -39.38
C ASP A 353 29.64 -12.88 -40.04
N PHE A 354 28.87 -13.89 -40.46
CA PHE A 354 29.39 -15.07 -41.16
C PHE A 354 29.59 -14.90 -42.68
N LEU A 355 29.23 -13.75 -43.27
CA LEU A 355 29.27 -13.54 -44.73
C LEU A 355 30.69 -13.57 -45.34
N GLN A 356 31.73 -13.69 -44.52
CA GLN A 356 33.12 -13.90 -44.96
C GLN A 356 33.45 -15.38 -45.21
N HIS A 357 32.65 -16.33 -44.70
CA HIS A 357 32.92 -17.76 -44.86
C HIS A 357 32.45 -18.28 -46.22
N GLU A 358 33.35 -18.92 -46.97
CA GLU A 358 33.09 -19.40 -48.34
C GLU A 358 32.55 -20.84 -48.41
N THR A 359 32.56 -21.57 -47.29
CA THR A 359 32.46 -23.04 -47.30
C THR A 359 31.09 -23.61 -46.93
N THR A 360 30.30 -22.92 -46.10
CA THR A 360 29.02 -23.46 -45.60
C THR A 360 27.90 -22.42 -45.63
N ALA A 361 26.71 -22.86 -46.07
CA ALA A 361 25.51 -22.05 -46.06
C ALA A 361 24.88 -22.01 -44.66
N ARG A 362 24.11 -20.95 -44.36
CA ARG A 362 23.23 -20.90 -43.20
C ARG A 362 21.85 -21.41 -43.61
N HIS A 363 21.54 -22.65 -43.26
CA HIS A 363 20.31 -23.34 -43.62
C HIS A 363 19.56 -23.79 -42.36
N HIS A 364 18.44 -23.14 -42.08
CA HIS A 364 17.65 -23.39 -40.88
C HIS A 364 16.17 -23.37 -41.23
N PHE A 365 15.33 -23.95 -40.36
CA PHE A 365 13.89 -23.69 -40.39
C PHE A 365 13.39 -23.21 -39.04
N ARG A 366 12.26 -22.52 -39.04
CA ARG A 366 11.53 -22.09 -37.85
C ARG A 366 10.11 -22.62 -37.86
N VAL A 367 9.65 -23.06 -36.69
CA VAL A 367 8.24 -23.32 -36.39
C VAL A 367 7.80 -22.27 -35.37
N THR A 368 6.72 -21.56 -35.64
CA THR A 368 6.25 -20.48 -34.77
C THR A 368 4.80 -20.71 -34.42
N CYS A 369 4.47 -20.60 -33.13
CA CYS A 369 3.11 -20.70 -32.61
C CYS A 369 2.43 -19.33 -32.62
N ILE A 370 1.12 -19.33 -32.85
CA ILE A 370 0.24 -18.17 -32.74
C ILE A 370 -0.11 -18.00 -31.26
N GLY A 371 0.24 -16.84 -30.70
CA GLY A 371 -0.07 -16.46 -29.34
C GLY A 371 -1.43 -15.81 -29.20
N GLU A 372 -1.73 -15.41 -27.98
CA GLU A 372 -2.87 -14.57 -27.62
C GLU A 372 -2.72 -13.13 -28.13
N LYS A 373 -3.85 -12.41 -28.16
CA LYS A 373 -3.83 -10.97 -28.39
C LYS A 373 -3.10 -10.28 -27.23
N PRO A 374 -2.09 -9.43 -27.48
CA PRO A 374 -1.39 -8.72 -26.42
C PRO A 374 -2.34 -7.84 -25.63
N TYR A 375 -2.22 -7.92 -24.31
CA TYR A 375 -2.99 -7.10 -23.37
C TYR A 375 -2.04 -6.56 -22.32
N LEU A 376 -2.38 -5.41 -21.77
CA LEU A 376 -1.78 -4.92 -20.54
C LEU A 376 -2.73 -5.30 -19.41
N ASP A 377 -2.25 -6.15 -18.53
CA ASP A 377 -2.95 -6.43 -17.29
C ASP A 377 -2.60 -5.35 -16.27
N ASN A 378 -3.56 -4.47 -15.99
CA ASN A 378 -3.45 -3.54 -14.88
C ASN A 378 -3.87 -4.19 -13.55
N SER A 379 -4.20 -5.50 -13.55
CA SER A 379 -4.60 -6.27 -12.36
C SER A 379 -3.46 -6.68 -11.42
N GLU A 380 -2.31 -5.98 -11.49
CA GLU A 380 -1.58 -5.71 -10.24
C GLU A 380 -2.43 -4.90 -9.25
N SER A 381 -3.57 -4.38 -9.68
CA SER A 381 -4.72 -4.03 -8.85
C SER A 381 -5.63 -5.24 -8.64
N SER A 382 -6.05 -5.51 -7.40
CA SER A 382 -7.18 -6.41 -7.10
C SER A 382 -8.53 -6.01 -7.74
N SER A 383 -8.55 -4.97 -8.58
CA SER A 383 -9.74 -4.51 -9.30
C SER A 383 -10.23 -5.49 -10.36
N THR A 384 -11.51 -5.79 -10.31
CA THR A 384 -12.25 -6.55 -11.31
C THR A 384 -12.36 -5.77 -12.64
N PRO A 385 -12.40 -6.47 -13.81
CA PRO A 385 -12.56 -5.82 -15.10
C PRO A 385 -13.87 -5.01 -15.18
N PRO A 386 -13.87 -3.79 -15.77
CA PRO A 386 -14.98 -2.85 -15.65
C PRO A 386 -16.16 -3.13 -16.59
N HIS A 387 -16.33 -4.35 -17.10
CA HIS A 387 -17.33 -4.64 -18.13
C HIS A 387 -18.78 -4.50 -17.64
N LEU A 388 -19.02 -4.80 -16.36
CA LEU A 388 -20.30 -4.65 -15.68
C LEU A 388 -20.10 -3.76 -14.46
N LYS A 389 -21.03 -2.84 -14.21
CA LYS A 389 -21.01 -1.96 -13.04
C LYS A 389 -22.24 -2.24 -12.16
N PRO A 390 -22.10 -2.40 -10.84
CA PRO A 390 -23.25 -2.62 -9.98
C PRO A 390 -24.07 -1.34 -9.84
N ARG A 391 -25.40 -1.48 -9.91
CA ARG A 391 -26.38 -0.41 -9.73
C ARG A 391 -27.16 -0.59 -8.43
N HIS A 392 -27.52 -1.83 -8.11
CA HIS A 392 -28.31 -2.17 -6.92
C HIS A 392 -27.98 -3.57 -6.40
N TYR A 393 -28.03 -3.74 -5.09
CA TYR A 393 -27.95 -5.02 -4.39
C TYR A 393 -29.20 -5.20 -3.52
N ASP A 394 -29.84 -6.37 -3.59
CA ASP A 394 -30.75 -6.89 -2.58
C ASP A 394 -30.03 -8.02 -1.83
N VAL A 395 -29.71 -7.80 -0.55
CA VAL A 395 -28.93 -8.71 0.27
C VAL A 395 -29.85 -9.33 1.32
N SER A 396 -29.99 -10.65 1.28
CA SER A 396 -30.77 -11.43 2.24
C SER A 396 -29.88 -12.34 3.07
N VAL A 397 -30.03 -12.29 4.40
CA VAL A 397 -29.36 -13.17 5.36
C VAL A 397 -30.41 -13.89 6.21
N PHE A 398 -30.31 -15.22 6.29
CA PHE A 398 -31.28 -16.06 6.98
C PHE A 398 -30.64 -17.35 7.52
N ASP A 399 -31.41 -18.14 8.26
CA ASP A 399 -30.94 -19.35 8.95
C ASP A 399 -29.68 -19.12 9.81
N LEU A 400 -29.65 -18.01 10.57
CA LEU A 400 -28.57 -17.70 11.50
C LEU A 400 -28.49 -18.76 12.61
N ASP A 401 -27.35 -19.45 12.70
CA ASP A 401 -27.04 -20.43 13.75
C ASP A 401 -25.79 -19.99 14.52
N LEU A 402 -26.01 -19.52 15.75
CA LEU A 402 -24.96 -19.06 16.65
C LEU A 402 -24.22 -20.20 17.37
N GLU A 403 -24.74 -21.43 17.31
CA GLU A 403 -24.06 -22.61 17.86
C GLU A 403 -23.04 -23.17 16.88
N SER A 404 -23.41 -23.26 15.59
CA SER A 404 -22.52 -23.71 14.51
C SER A 404 -21.76 -22.59 13.81
N ASP A 405 -21.99 -21.33 14.21
CA ASP A 405 -21.39 -20.13 13.61
C ASP A 405 -21.61 -20.06 12.09
N SER A 406 -22.85 -20.31 11.63
CA SER A 406 -23.16 -20.35 10.20
C SER A 406 -24.46 -19.62 9.84
N TYR A 407 -24.58 -19.29 8.56
CA TYR A 407 -25.78 -18.65 8.01
C TYR A 407 -25.90 -18.91 6.50
N ASN A 408 -27.11 -18.77 5.98
CA ASN A 408 -27.39 -18.77 4.55
C ASN A 408 -27.67 -17.34 4.08
N GLY A 409 -27.42 -17.09 2.80
CA GLY A 409 -27.76 -15.83 2.18
C GLY A 409 -28.05 -15.94 0.69
N GLU A 410 -28.69 -14.90 0.17
CA GLU A 410 -28.91 -14.69 -1.25
C GLU A 410 -28.62 -13.21 -1.54
N VAL A 411 -27.85 -12.95 -2.60
CA VAL A 411 -27.63 -11.60 -3.11
C VAL A 411 -28.13 -11.49 -4.54
N VAL A 412 -28.98 -10.51 -4.81
CA VAL A 412 -29.45 -10.16 -6.14
C VAL A 412 -28.79 -8.85 -6.56
N ILE A 413 -28.09 -8.86 -7.69
CA ILE A 413 -27.31 -7.73 -8.18
C ILE A 413 -27.88 -7.24 -9.49
N ASP A 414 -28.34 -5.99 -9.54
CA ASP A 414 -28.64 -5.30 -10.79
C ASP A 414 -27.37 -4.64 -11.32
N LEU A 415 -27.04 -4.91 -12.58
CA LEU A 415 -25.80 -4.50 -13.24
C LEU A 415 -26.10 -3.70 -14.51
N ASP A 416 -25.34 -2.63 -14.69
CA ASP A 416 -25.25 -1.88 -15.94
C ASP A 416 -24.12 -2.44 -16.80
N ILE A 417 -24.35 -2.54 -18.11
CA ILE A 417 -23.37 -3.04 -19.07
C ILE A 417 -22.53 -1.85 -19.57
N VAL A 418 -21.24 -1.88 -19.29
CA VAL A 418 -20.28 -0.85 -19.72
C VAL A 418 -19.65 -1.24 -21.06
N GLU A 419 -19.29 -2.52 -21.20
CA GLU A 419 -18.70 -3.10 -22.41
C GLU A 419 -19.33 -4.46 -22.72
N GLU A 420 -19.24 -4.91 -23.99
CA GLU A 420 -19.73 -6.24 -24.37
C GLU A 420 -18.99 -7.33 -23.60
N THR A 421 -19.73 -8.17 -22.87
CA THR A 421 -19.16 -9.25 -22.06
C THR A 421 -20.15 -10.40 -21.87
N ASP A 422 -19.64 -11.57 -21.54
CA ASP A 422 -20.40 -12.71 -21.01
C ASP A 422 -19.87 -13.14 -19.63
N GLU A 423 -19.11 -12.29 -18.96
CA GLU A 423 -18.46 -12.57 -17.67
C GLU A 423 -18.80 -11.51 -16.62
N LEU A 424 -19.14 -11.99 -15.42
CA LEU A 424 -19.28 -11.19 -14.20
C LEU A 424 -18.27 -11.68 -13.16
N HIS A 425 -17.50 -10.74 -12.61
CA HIS A 425 -16.46 -11.02 -11.62
C HIS A 425 -16.94 -10.54 -10.26
N LEU A 426 -17.00 -11.43 -9.27
CA LEU A 426 -17.43 -11.12 -7.91
C LEU A 426 -16.37 -11.53 -6.89
N HIS A 427 -16.12 -10.66 -5.93
CA HIS A 427 -15.27 -10.96 -4.78
C HIS A 427 -15.97 -11.91 -3.81
N TYR A 428 -15.19 -12.80 -3.18
CA TYR A 428 -15.64 -13.71 -2.13
C TYR A 428 -14.48 -14.13 -1.22
N ARG A 429 -14.76 -14.33 0.07
CA ARG A 429 -13.84 -14.89 1.06
C ARG A 429 -14.62 -15.67 2.12
N ASP A 430 -14.18 -16.86 2.48
CA ASP A 430 -14.88 -17.71 3.47
C ASP A 430 -16.38 -17.96 3.18
N LEU A 431 -16.75 -17.95 1.89
CA LEU A 431 -18.11 -18.21 1.43
C LEU A 431 -18.17 -19.47 0.56
N GLU A 432 -19.18 -20.29 0.81
CA GLU A 432 -19.58 -21.37 -0.09
C GLU A 432 -20.62 -20.83 -1.08
N ILE A 433 -20.25 -20.72 -2.36
CA ILE A 433 -21.15 -20.22 -3.41
C ILE A 433 -22.10 -21.33 -3.85
N GLY A 434 -23.40 -21.07 -3.77
CA GLY A 434 -24.51 -21.95 -4.16
C GLY A 434 -25.10 -21.62 -5.53
N ASP A 435 -26.42 -21.72 -5.64
CA ASP A 435 -27.15 -21.58 -6.90
C ASP A 435 -27.02 -20.17 -7.51
N ILE A 436 -26.87 -20.11 -8.83
CA ILE A 436 -26.79 -18.86 -9.60
C ILE A 436 -27.95 -18.79 -10.59
N LYS A 437 -28.59 -17.63 -10.67
CA LYS A 437 -29.61 -17.32 -11.68
C LYS A 437 -29.28 -15.99 -12.32
N ALA A 438 -29.39 -15.89 -13.64
CA ALA A 438 -29.17 -14.64 -14.34
C ALA A 438 -30.32 -14.30 -15.29
N SER A 439 -30.58 -13.02 -15.50
CA SER A 439 -31.50 -12.53 -16.52
C SER A 439 -30.96 -11.30 -17.23
N VAL A 440 -31.36 -11.15 -18.50
CA VAL A 440 -31.07 -9.98 -19.35
C VAL A 440 -32.42 -9.39 -19.75
N GLY A 441 -32.77 -8.24 -19.16
CA GLY A 441 -34.16 -7.78 -19.14
C GLY A 441 -35.07 -8.83 -18.49
N ASP A 442 -36.19 -9.15 -19.15
CA ASP A 442 -37.15 -10.15 -18.65
C ASP A 442 -36.77 -11.61 -18.99
N ARG A 443 -35.66 -11.83 -19.71
CA ARG A 443 -35.27 -13.17 -20.16
C ARG A 443 -34.26 -13.80 -19.21
N VAL A 444 -34.65 -14.92 -18.61
CA VAL A 444 -33.74 -15.78 -17.85
C VAL A 444 -32.73 -16.43 -18.80
N ILE A 445 -31.47 -16.42 -18.40
CA ILE A 445 -30.36 -17.07 -19.12
C ILE A 445 -29.60 -17.99 -18.18
N ASP A 446 -28.94 -18.99 -18.74
CA ASP A 446 -28.07 -19.86 -17.94
C ASP A 446 -26.83 -19.07 -17.49
N ALA A 447 -26.43 -19.28 -16.23
CA ALA A 447 -25.21 -18.71 -15.67
C ALA A 447 -24.58 -19.70 -14.71
N THR A 448 -23.26 -19.84 -14.79
CA THR A 448 -22.50 -20.81 -13.98
C THR A 448 -21.17 -20.24 -13.54
N VAL A 449 -20.67 -20.64 -12.37
CA VAL A 449 -19.28 -20.34 -11.98
C VAL A 449 -18.34 -21.03 -12.98
N SER A 450 -17.57 -20.26 -13.74
CA SER A 450 -16.57 -20.81 -14.67
C SER A 450 -15.22 -21.02 -14.02
N ASP A 451 -14.78 -20.06 -13.21
CA ASP A 451 -13.43 -20.02 -12.64
C ASP A 451 -13.47 -19.44 -11.22
N ARG A 452 -12.55 -19.88 -10.36
CA ARG A 452 -12.37 -19.39 -8.98
C ARG A 452 -10.91 -19.05 -8.74
N PHE A 453 -10.65 -17.91 -8.11
CA PHE A 453 -9.32 -17.43 -7.79
C PHE A 453 -9.19 -17.17 -6.29
N PRO A 454 -9.09 -18.21 -5.43
CA PRO A 454 -9.11 -18.04 -3.97
C PRO A 454 -8.03 -17.11 -3.43
N LYS A 455 -6.83 -17.12 -4.02
CA LYS A 455 -5.73 -16.22 -3.62
C LYS A 455 -5.97 -14.76 -3.97
N LYS A 456 -6.78 -14.50 -5.01
CA LYS A 456 -7.18 -13.15 -5.44
C LYS A 456 -8.57 -12.77 -4.90
N GLU A 457 -9.20 -13.66 -4.15
CA GLU A 457 -10.50 -13.48 -3.50
C GLU A 457 -11.65 -13.12 -4.46
N TYR A 458 -11.67 -13.65 -5.69
CA TYR A 458 -12.79 -13.49 -6.63
C TYR A 458 -13.11 -14.77 -7.42
N PHE A 459 -14.30 -14.83 -8.00
CA PHE A 459 -14.74 -15.87 -8.93
C PHE A 459 -15.46 -15.25 -10.12
N VAL A 460 -15.55 -16.03 -11.20
CA VAL A 460 -16.15 -15.60 -12.47
C VAL A 460 -17.44 -16.38 -12.71
N ILE A 461 -18.51 -15.65 -12.98
CA ILE A 461 -19.79 -16.17 -13.47
C ILE A 461 -19.81 -15.99 -14.98
N LYS A 462 -19.93 -17.09 -15.71
CA LYS A 462 -20.13 -17.09 -17.16
C LYS A 462 -21.61 -17.08 -17.48
N LEU A 463 -22.04 -16.08 -18.23
CA LEU A 463 -23.37 -15.95 -18.82
C LEU A 463 -23.41 -16.77 -20.12
N ALA A 464 -24.54 -17.41 -20.41
CA ALA A 464 -24.69 -18.24 -21.61
C ALA A 464 -24.63 -17.46 -22.94
N GLU A 465 -24.67 -16.14 -22.87
CA GLU A 465 -24.63 -15.25 -24.01
C GLU A 465 -23.89 -13.95 -23.66
N LYS A 466 -23.34 -13.30 -24.68
CA LYS A 466 -22.78 -11.96 -24.55
C LYS A 466 -23.87 -10.92 -24.43
N VAL A 467 -23.74 -10.05 -23.46
CA VAL A 467 -24.57 -8.87 -23.25
C VAL A 467 -23.85 -7.65 -23.82
N VAL A 468 -24.58 -6.79 -24.54
CA VAL A 468 -24.03 -5.59 -25.20
C VAL A 468 -24.56 -4.30 -24.55
N PRO A 469 -23.80 -3.20 -24.60
CA PRO A 469 -24.32 -1.88 -24.25
C PRO A 469 -25.52 -1.54 -25.14
N GLU A 470 -26.58 -0.96 -24.55
CA GLU A 470 -27.89 -0.57 -25.12
C GLU A 470 -29.09 -1.47 -24.70
N SER A 471 -29.93 -0.88 -23.82
CA SER A 471 -31.33 -1.20 -23.44
C SER A 471 -31.67 -2.33 -22.47
N SER A 472 -30.77 -3.24 -22.10
CA SER A 472 -31.10 -4.35 -21.18
C SER A 472 -30.32 -4.28 -19.87
N THR A 473 -31.01 -4.41 -18.73
CA THR A 473 -30.37 -4.57 -17.41
C THR A 473 -30.00 -6.04 -17.20
N VAL A 474 -28.81 -6.31 -16.67
CA VAL A 474 -28.43 -7.65 -16.24
C VAL A 474 -28.77 -7.79 -14.76
N GLN A 475 -29.45 -8.86 -14.38
CA GLN A 475 -29.65 -9.21 -12.98
C GLN A 475 -29.03 -10.58 -12.71
N VAL A 476 -28.27 -10.69 -11.62
CA VAL A 476 -27.68 -11.95 -11.18
C VAL A 476 -28.04 -12.20 -9.72
N SER A 477 -28.70 -13.32 -9.43
CA SER A 477 -28.89 -13.84 -8.08
C SER A 477 -27.82 -14.89 -7.78
N VAL A 478 -27.21 -14.81 -6.60
CA VAL A 478 -26.22 -15.76 -6.08
C VAL A 478 -26.64 -16.18 -4.67
N GLY A 479 -26.99 -17.46 -4.51
CA GLY A 479 -27.12 -18.09 -3.20
C GLY A 479 -25.75 -18.42 -2.61
N PHE A 480 -25.61 -18.33 -1.28
CA PHE A 480 -24.35 -18.65 -0.60
C PHE A 480 -24.58 -19.10 0.85
N LYS A 481 -23.57 -19.77 1.41
CA LYS A 481 -23.46 -20.07 2.83
C LYS A 481 -22.20 -19.43 3.39
N GLY A 482 -22.33 -18.76 4.53
CA GLY A 482 -21.22 -18.08 5.19
C GLY A 482 -21.00 -18.54 6.63
N VAL A 483 -19.89 -18.08 7.20
CA VAL A 483 -19.48 -18.34 8.58
C VAL A 483 -19.56 -17.06 9.41
N ILE A 484 -20.16 -17.13 10.59
CA ILE A 484 -20.17 -16.04 11.58
C ILE A 484 -18.79 -16.00 12.23
N GLN A 485 -18.06 -14.94 11.95
CA GLN A 485 -16.66 -14.83 12.35
C GLN A 485 -16.51 -14.50 13.84
N SER A 486 -15.30 -14.66 14.37
CA SER A 486 -14.91 -14.23 15.73
C SER A 486 -13.71 -13.28 15.74
N ASN A 487 -13.26 -12.85 14.56
CA ASN A 487 -12.05 -12.05 14.35
C ASN A 487 -12.31 -10.54 14.13
N MET A 488 -13.53 -10.07 14.41
CA MET A 488 -13.93 -8.67 14.24
C MET A 488 -13.88 -8.20 12.76
N ALA A 489 -14.12 -9.09 11.80
CA ALA A 489 -14.14 -8.80 10.36
C ALA A 489 -15.30 -9.55 9.66
N GLY A 490 -15.84 -8.97 8.59
CA GLY A 490 -17.06 -9.49 7.94
C GLY A 490 -18.26 -9.41 8.89
N MET A 491 -19.15 -10.39 8.84
CA MET A 491 -20.19 -10.58 9.85
C MET A 491 -19.66 -11.47 10.98
N TYR A 492 -19.60 -10.91 12.19
CA TYR A 492 -18.94 -11.54 13.32
C TYR A 492 -19.76 -11.47 14.61
N LYS A 493 -19.51 -12.42 15.51
CA LYS A 493 -20.12 -12.44 16.85
C LYS A 493 -19.21 -11.78 17.89
N SER A 494 -19.82 -11.01 18.78
CA SER A 494 -19.19 -10.41 19.95
C SER A 494 -19.88 -10.91 21.20
N SER A 495 -19.12 -11.46 22.15
CA SER A 495 -19.65 -11.90 23.44
C SER A 495 -19.63 -10.77 24.46
N TYR A 496 -20.58 -10.79 25.39
CA TYR A 496 -20.63 -9.86 26.53
C TYR A 496 -21.29 -10.53 27.73
N LYS A 497 -21.14 -9.90 28.91
CA LYS A 497 -21.78 -10.35 30.15
C LYS A 497 -23.00 -9.51 30.44
N ASP A 498 -24.14 -10.16 30.64
CA ASP A 498 -25.38 -9.56 31.12
C ASP A 498 -25.81 -10.32 32.38
N ASN A 499 -25.81 -9.64 33.53
CA ASN A 499 -26.14 -10.24 34.84
C ASN A 499 -25.37 -11.55 35.13
N GLY A 500 -24.09 -11.60 34.73
CA GLY A 500 -23.20 -12.76 34.89
C GLY A 500 -23.34 -13.86 33.83
N GLN A 501 -24.38 -13.82 32.98
CA GLN A 501 -24.57 -14.75 31.87
C GLN A 501 -23.83 -14.26 30.63
N THR A 502 -23.22 -15.18 29.87
CA THR A 502 -22.65 -14.84 28.56
C THR A 502 -23.77 -14.73 27.53
N LYS A 503 -23.89 -13.57 26.88
CA LYS A 503 -24.75 -13.34 25.72
C LYS A 503 -23.89 -12.97 24.50
N TYR A 504 -24.52 -12.98 23.33
CA TYR A 504 -23.88 -12.66 22.06
C TYR A 504 -24.66 -11.57 21.32
N MET A 505 -23.93 -10.76 20.57
CA MET A 505 -24.45 -9.89 19.52
C MET A 505 -23.73 -10.20 18.21
N ILE A 506 -24.36 -9.87 17.09
CA ILE A 506 -23.75 -9.89 15.77
C ILE A 506 -23.53 -8.45 15.32
N SER A 507 -22.34 -8.18 14.76
CA SER A 507 -22.01 -6.91 14.12
C SER A 507 -21.33 -7.18 12.78
N THR A 508 -21.19 -6.14 11.96
CA THR A 508 -20.48 -6.17 10.68
C THR A 508 -19.32 -5.19 10.69
N GLN A 509 -18.19 -5.58 10.10
CA GLN A 509 -17.02 -4.73 9.85
C GLN A 509 -16.47 -5.08 8.48
N PHE A 510 -16.69 -4.21 7.49
CA PHE A 510 -16.37 -4.50 6.08
C PHE A 510 -15.18 -3.73 5.53
N GLU A 511 -14.72 -2.67 6.19
CA GLU A 511 -13.53 -1.96 5.75
C GLU A 511 -12.24 -2.74 6.06
N ALA A 512 -11.29 -2.88 5.13
CA ALA A 512 -11.32 -2.34 3.75
C ALA A 512 -11.99 -3.26 2.71
N THR A 513 -11.83 -4.58 2.86
CA THR A 513 -12.24 -5.57 1.85
C THR A 513 -12.89 -6.80 2.48
N ASP A 514 -13.79 -6.59 3.43
CA ASP A 514 -14.45 -7.63 4.22
C ASP A 514 -15.96 -7.78 3.93
N ALA A 515 -16.55 -6.92 3.07
CA ALA A 515 -17.91 -7.17 2.58
C ALA A 515 -17.99 -8.50 1.83
N ARG A 516 -16.95 -8.81 1.04
CA ARG A 516 -16.76 -10.11 0.37
C ARG A 516 -16.69 -11.33 1.29
N ARG A 517 -16.45 -11.14 2.60
CA ARG A 517 -16.51 -12.20 3.61
C ARG A 517 -17.94 -12.53 4.04
N THR A 518 -18.87 -11.64 3.71
CA THR A 518 -20.24 -11.70 4.18
C THR A 518 -21.22 -12.00 3.06
N PHE A 519 -20.99 -11.46 1.87
CA PHE A 519 -21.76 -11.81 0.68
C PHE A 519 -20.92 -11.58 -0.58
N PRO A 520 -21.15 -12.34 -1.67
CA PRO A 520 -20.45 -12.13 -2.93
C PRO A 520 -20.79 -10.76 -3.53
N CYS A 521 -19.78 -9.93 -3.85
CA CYS A 521 -20.02 -8.58 -4.38
C CYS A 521 -18.83 -8.02 -5.16
N MET A 522 -19.03 -6.91 -5.88
CA MET A 522 -17.93 -6.16 -6.49
C MET A 522 -17.31 -5.22 -5.45
N ASP A 523 -16.56 -5.81 -4.52
CA ASP A 523 -16.05 -5.19 -3.30
C ASP A 523 -14.88 -4.20 -3.51
N GLU A 524 -15.17 -3.08 -4.16
CA GLU A 524 -14.24 -1.99 -4.45
C GLU A 524 -14.91 -0.61 -4.17
N PRO A 525 -14.18 0.37 -3.61
CA PRO A 525 -14.79 1.64 -3.20
C PRO A 525 -15.37 2.46 -4.37
N ALA A 526 -14.81 2.33 -5.58
CA ALA A 526 -15.30 2.99 -6.80
C ALA A 526 -16.61 2.42 -7.35
N LEU A 527 -16.96 1.18 -6.99
CA LEU A 527 -18.11 0.45 -7.52
C LEU A 527 -19.34 0.66 -6.63
N LYS A 528 -19.69 1.93 -6.41
CA LYS A 528 -20.83 2.33 -5.58
C LYS A 528 -22.15 1.85 -6.17
N ALA A 529 -23.07 1.44 -5.29
CA ALA A 529 -24.42 1.00 -5.62
C ALA A 529 -25.41 1.37 -4.52
N THR A 530 -26.70 1.10 -4.75
CA THR A 530 -27.73 1.17 -3.70
C THR A 530 -27.98 -0.20 -3.10
N PHE A 531 -28.38 -0.28 -1.83
CA PHE A 531 -28.58 -1.54 -1.12
C PHE A 531 -29.98 -1.61 -0.49
N VAL A 532 -30.59 -2.79 -0.51
CA VAL A 532 -31.71 -3.19 0.35
C VAL A 532 -31.24 -4.42 1.12
N VAL A 533 -31.49 -4.45 2.42
CA VAL A 533 -31.05 -5.54 3.30
C VAL A 533 -32.27 -6.17 3.96
N ASN A 534 -32.30 -7.51 3.96
CA ASN A 534 -33.34 -8.34 4.56
C ASN A 534 -32.68 -9.33 5.53
N ILE A 535 -33.01 -9.22 6.81
CA ILE A 535 -32.42 -10.08 7.86
C ILE A 535 -33.51 -10.91 8.52
N THR A 536 -33.37 -12.24 8.49
CA THR A 536 -34.21 -13.16 9.25
C THR A 536 -33.54 -13.50 10.59
N SER A 537 -34.18 -13.16 11.71
CA SER A 537 -33.61 -13.33 13.05
C SER A 537 -34.66 -13.78 14.07
N ASP A 538 -34.22 -14.15 15.27
CA ASP A 538 -35.11 -14.37 16.41
C ASP A 538 -35.96 -13.11 16.71
N ASN A 539 -37.20 -13.31 17.17
CA ASN A 539 -38.10 -12.24 17.56
C ASN A 539 -37.55 -11.35 18.68
N ALA A 540 -36.73 -11.89 19.58
CA ALA A 540 -36.13 -11.18 20.71
C ALA A 540 -35.05 -10.16 20.31
N TYR A 541 -34.41 -10.32 19.14
CA TYR A 541 -33.32 -9.44 18.73
C TYR A 541 -33.81 -8.13 18.13
N THR A 542 -33.20 -7.03 18.53
CA THR A 542 -33.24 -5.77 17.78
C THR A 542 -32.32 -5.91 16.58
N VAL A 543 -32.80 -5.54 15.39
CA VAL A 543 -32.04 -5.57 14.13
C VAL A 543 -31.83 -4.14 13.67
N LEU A 544 -30.56 -3.75 13.53
CA LEU A 544 -30.13 -2.41 13.09
C LEU A 544 -29.52 -2.51 11.69
N GLY A 545 -29.65 -1.45 10.91
CA GLY A 545 -29.06 -1.34 9.56
C GLY A 545 -28.79 0.11 9.18
N ASN A 546 -28.18 0.36 8.01
CA ASN A 546 -27.83 1.72 7.54
C ASN A 546 -29.03 2.69 7.47
N THR A 547 -30.20 2.21 7.08
CA THR A 547 -31.44 2.98 6.87
C THR A 547 -32.53 2.58 7.86
N PRO A 548 -33.67 3.31 7.96
CA PRO A 548 -34.81 2.88 8.75
C PRO A 548 -35.38 1.54 8.29
N VAL A 549 -35.98 0.81 9.24
CA VAL A 549 -36.78 -0.38 8.94
C VAL A 549 -37.99 0.03 8.11
N GLU A 550 -38.15 -0.58 6.94
CA GLU A 550 -39.31 -0.42 6.06
C GLU A 550 -40.46 -1.34 6.51
N LYS A 551 -40.14 -2.60 6.84
CA LYS A 551 -41.13 -3.60 7.20
C LYS A 551 -40.56 -4.68 8.12
N VAL A 552 -41.36 -5.12 9.08
CA VAL A 552 -41.10 -6.34 9.88
C VAL A 552 -42.21 -7.35 9.59
N GLN A 553 -41.84 -8.60 9.30
CA GLN A 553 -42.76 -9.70 9.04
C GLN A 553 -42.49 -10.84 10.02
N GLU A 554 -43.44 -11.15 10.90
CA GLU A 554 -43.35 -12.28 11.81
C GLU A 554 -43.47 -13.61 11.06
N LYS A 555 -42.66 -14.59 11.43
CA LYS A 555 -42.57 -15.93 10.84
C LYS A 555 -42.33 -16.96 11.96
N GLY A 556 -43.36 -17.23 12.76
CA GLY A 556 -43.25 -18.09 13.94
C GLY A 556 -42.37 -17.45 15.02
N ASP A 557 -41.34 -18.17 15.47
CA ASP A 557 -40.39 -17.68 16.49
C ASP A 557 -39.32 -16.73 15.92
N GLN A 558 -39.33 -16.51 14.59
CA GLN A 558 -38.46 -15.59 13.89
C GLN A 558 -39.23 -14.42 13.27
N LYS A 559 -38.51 -13.40 12.84
CA LYS A 559 -38.99 -12.29 12.03
C LYS A 559 -38.05 -11.97 10.88
N ILE A 560 -38.60 -11.44 9.79
CA ILE A 560 -37.85 -10.84 8.69
C ILE A 560 -37.91 -9.32 8.85
N THR A 561 -36.77 -8.69 9.02
CA THR A 561 -36.62 -7.23 9.06
C THR A 561 -36.06 -6.74 7.73
N SER A 562 -36.85 -5.94 7.01
CA SER A 562 -36.50 -5.34 5.72
C SER A 562 -36.21 -3.86 5.89
N PHE A 563 -35.06 -3.40 5.41
CA PHE A 563 -34.62 -2.00 5.48
C PHE A 563 -34.97 -1.19 4.23
N GLN A 564 -35.08 0.12 4.39
CA GLN A 564 -35.23 1.05 3.25
C GLN A 564 -34.00 1.03 2.34
N LYS A 565 -34.20 1.37 1.07
CA LYS A 565 -33.10 1.47 0.10
C LYS A 565 -32.10 2.56 0.52
N THR A 566 -30.81 2.24 0.52
CA THR A 566 -29.73 3.20 0.80
C THR A 566 -29.54 4.21 -0.34
N PRO A 567 -28.92 5.37 -0.08
CA PRO A 567 -28.24 6.14 -1.12
C PRO A 567 -27.17 5.31 -1.84
N VAL A 568 -26.66 5.84 -2.95
CA VAL A 568 -25.50 5.26 -3.65
C VAL A 568 -24.28 5.36 -2.74
N MET A 569 -23.69 4.22 -2.39
CA MET A 569 -22.55 4.12 -1.46
C MET A 569 -21.64 2.93 -1.80
N SER A 570 -20.44 2.90 -1.24
CA SER A 570 -19.48 1.81 -1.41
C SER A 570 -19.85 0.59 -0.55
N THR A 571 -19.42 -0.61 -0.94
CA THR A 571 -19.72 -1.88 -0.24
C THR A 571 -19.24 -1.89 1.21
N TYR A 572 -18.07 -1.31 1.50
CA TYR A 572 -17.47 -1.30 2.83
C TYR A 572 -18.29 -0.53 3.88
N LEU A 573 -19.23 0.32 3.44
CA LEU A 573 -20.10 1.13 4.32
C LEU A 573 -21.40 0.43 4.69
N LEU A 574 -21.72 -0.69 4.03
CA LEU A 574 -22.90 -1.48 4.38
C LEU A 574 -22.72 -2.07 5.78
N ALA A 575 -23.76 -2.00 6.61
CA ALA A 575 -23.73 -2.54 7.95
C ALA A 575 -25.10 -2.97 8.45
N TRP A 576 -25.09 -4.02 9.25
CA TRP A 576 -26.18 -4.41 10.12
C TRP A 576 -25.64 -5.00 11.43
N ALA A 577 -26.48 -4.97 12.46
CA ALA A 577 -26.19 -5.55 13.76
C ALA A 577 -27.45 -6.18 14.37
N LEU A 578 -27.27 -7.23 15.16
CA LEU A 578 -28.35 -7.94 15.85
C LEU A 578 -27.99 -8.21 17.30
N GLY A 579 -28.93 -7.97 18.21
CA GLY A 579 -28.75 -8.29 19.62
C GLY A 579 -29.85 -7.74 20.51
N GLU A 580 -29.72 -7.99 21.81
CA GLU A 580 -30.54 -7.38 22.84
C GLU A 580 -29.97 -5.99 23.17
N PHE A 581 -30.51 -4.96 22.52
CA PHE A 581 -30.07 -3.58 22.68
C PHE A 581 -31.14 -2.70 23.31
N GLU A 582 -30.70 -1.77 24.15
CA GLU A 582 -31.44 -0.57 24.54
C GLU A 582 -30.85 0.65 23.80
N PHE A 583 -31.58 1.77 23.78
CA PHE A 583 -31.04 3.02 23.23
C PHE A 583 -31.55 4.24 23.97
N ILE A 584 -30.76 5.30 23.89
CA ILE A 584 -31.16 6.68 24.20
C ILE A 584 -31.22 7.48 22.90
N GLU A 585 -32.14 8.45 22.82
CA GLU A 585 -32.40 9.24 21.61
C GLU A 585 -32.33 10.74 21.91
N GLY A 586 -31.75 11.47 20.94
CA GLY A 586 -31.64 12.91 20.90
C GLY A 586 -31.94 13.40 19.49
N PHE A 587 -32.06 14.71 19.34
CA PHE A 587 -32.43 15.33 18.07
C PHE A 587 -31.51 16.50 17.76
N THR A 588 -31.23 16.70 16.48
CA THR A 588 -30.56 17.93 16.00
C THR A 588 -31.43 19.16 16.25
N GLU A 589 -30.82 20.35 16.33
CA GLU A 589 -31.58 21.60 16.37
C GLU A 589 -32.09 21.97 14.97
N GLU A 590 -31.26 21.73 13.96
CA GLU A 590 -31.63 21.95 12.56
C GLU A 590 -32.55 20.86 12.01
N LYS A 591 -33.25 21.19 10.93
CA LYS A 591 -34.16 20.28 10.21
C LYS A 591 -33.45 19.62 9.04
N TYR A 592 -33.65 18.31 8.88
CA TYR A 592 -33.00 17.50 7.85
C TYR A 592 -34.02 16.88 6.90
N TYR A 593 -34.55 15.72 7.26
CA TYR A 593 -35.44 14.95 6.40
C TYR A 593 -36.90 15.31 6.67
N ASN A 594 -37.68 15.61 5.62
CA ASN A 594 -39.08 16.01 5.71
C ASN A 594 -39.35 17.16 6.71
N ASP A 595 -38.46 18.16 6.74
CA ASP A 595 -38.54 19.33 7.65
C ASP A 595 -38.61 18.98 9.15
N LYS A 596 -38.04 17.84 9.54
CA LYS A 596 -37.94 17.40 10.94
C LYS A 596 -36.48 17.39 11.43
N PRO A 597 -36.27 17.61 12.74
CA PRO A 597 -35.00 17.27 13.40
C PRO A 597 -34.57 15.83 13.10
N LEU A 598 -33.27 15.62 12.90
CA LEU A 598 -32.70 14.29 12.70
C LEU A 598 -32.69 13.54 14.05
N PRO A 599 -33.32 12.36 14.14
CA PRO A 599 -33.13 11.49 15.29
C PRO A 599 -31.71 10.92 15.28
N VAL A 600 -31.01 11.08 16.40
CA VAL A 600 -29.71 10.47 16.66
C VAL A 600 -29.85 9.53 17.85
N ARG A 601 -29.47 8.26 17.68
CA ARG A 601 -29.64 7.22 18.70
C ARG A 601 -28.32 6.60 19.07
N ILE A 602 -28.14 6.29 20.35
CA ILE A 602 -27.01 5.53 20.83
C ILE A 602 -27.51 4.20 21.39
N TYR A 603 -27.14 3.11 20.72
CA TYR A 603 -27.49 1.74 21.07
C TYR A 603 -26.39 1.10 21.92
N THR A 604 -26.81 0.43 22.99
CA THR A 604 -25.93 -0.30 23.89
C THR A 604 -26.54 -1.63 24.30
N THR A 605 -25.74 -2.54 24.84
CA THR A 605 -26.28 -3.64 25.65
C THR A 605 -26.93 -3.09 26.92
N ASN A 606 -27.82 -3.87 27.52
CA ASN A 606 -28.54 -3.50 28.75
C ASN A 606 -27.58 -3.01 29.86
N GLY A 607 -27.92 -1.89 30.50
CA GLY A 607 -27.21 -1.38 31.67
C GLY A 607 -26.20 -0.26 31.38
N TYR A 608 -26.02 0.13 30.12
CA TYR A 608 -25.05 1.15 29.71
C TYR A 608 -25.68 2.44 29.18
N SER A 609 -27.01 2.57 29.16
CA SER A 609 -27.70 3.80 28.71
C SER A 609 -27.17 5.09 29.36
N LYS A 610 -26.85 5.06 30.66
CA LYS A 610 -26.31 6.23 31.37
C LYS A 610 -24.91 6.62 30.86
N ASP A 611 -24.09 5.63 30.52
CA ASP A 611 -22.73 5.85 30.03
C ASP A 611 -22.74 6.42 28.60
N ALA A 612 -23.85 6.28 27.87
CA ALA A 612 -24.05 6.86 26.54
C ALA A 612 -24.47 8.34 26.55
N GLU A 613 -24.92 8.90 27.69
CA GLU A 613 -25.47 10.26 27.79
C GLU A 613 -24.51 11.34 27.29
N PHE A 614 -23.21 11.17 27.58
CA PHE A 614 -22.20 12.13 27.14
C PHE A 614 -22.11 12.17 25.61
N ALA A 615 -21.97 11.02 24.95
CA ALA A 615 -21.94 10.96 23.49
C ALA A 615 -23.23 11.50 22.85
N LEU A 616 -24.40 11.20 23.45
CA LEU A 616 -25.69 11.69 22.93
C LEU A 616 -25.79 13.21 23.02
N SER A 617 -25.17 13.82 24.03
CA SER A 617 -25.15 15.29 24.18
C SER A 617 -24.32 16.01 23.11
N LEU A 618 -23.46 15.27 22.39
CA LEU A 618 -22.54 15.79 21.37
C LEU A 618 -23.00 15.47 19.95
N ALA A 619 -23.37 14.22 19.68
CA ALA A 619 -23.57 13.72 18.32
C ALA A 619 -24.56 14.59 17.49
N PRO A 620 -25.74 15.01 17.98
CA PRO A 620 -26.61 15.91 17.23
C PRO A 620 -25.97 17.28 16.92
N LYS A 621 -25.22 17.84 17.88
CA LYS A 621 -24.56 19.15 17.70
C LYS A 621 -23.44 19.06 16.68
N ILE A 622 -22.71 17.94 16.64
CA ILE A 622 -21.67 17.68 15.65
C ILE A 622 -22.28 17.57 14.26
N VAL A 623 -23.40 16.85 14.10
CA VAL A 623 -24.12 16.79 12.82
C VAL A 623 -24.53 18.18 12.33
N ASP A 624 -25.06 19.03 13.21
CA ASP A 624 -25.42 20.41 12.88
C ASP A 624 -24.21 21.28 12.53
N TYR A 625 -23.13 21.15 13.29
CA TYR A 625 -21.89 21.87 13.03
C TYR A 625 -21.31 21.51 11.66
N PHE A 626 -21.15 20.21 11.36
CA PHE A 626 -20.64 19.75 10.07
C PHE A 626 -21.54 20.10 8.90
N SER A 627 -22.86 19.94 9.05
CA SER A 627 -23.81 20.36 8.01
C SER A 627 -23.67 21.84 7.65
N LYS A 628 -23.38 22.69 8.65
CA LYS A 628 -23.15 24.12 8.47
C LYS A 628 -21.80 24.41 7.81
N ILE A 629 -20.69 23.86 8.30
CA ILE A 629 -19.36 24.20 7.79
C ILE A 629 -19.06 23.58 6.42
N PHE A 630 -19.71 22.46 6.06
CA PHE A 630 -19.60 21.84 4.74
C PHE A 630 -20.67 22.31 3.77
N GLU A 631 -21.57 23.19 4.21
CA GLU A 631 -22.71 23.71 3.44
C GLU A 631 -23.52 22.58 2.75
N HIS A 632 -23.62 21.43 3.42
CA HIS A 632 -24.32 20.25 2.92
C HIS A 632 -24.93 19.47 4.08
N LYS A 633 -26.25 19.34 4.13
CA LYS A 633 -26.95 18.60 5.19
C LYS A 633 -26.65 17.10 5.13
N TYR A 634 -26.65 16.45 6.30
CA TYR A 634 -26.64 15.00 6.40
C TYR A 634 -27.83 14.38 5.62
N PRO A 635 -27.61 13.37 4.75
CA PRO A 635 -28.61 12.96 3.76
C PRO A 635 -29.58 11.87 4.20
N LEU A 636 -29.30 11.14 5.29
CA LEU A 636 -30.13 10.02 5.75
C LEU A 636 -31.17 10.48 6.79
N PRO A 637 -32.29 9.76 6.95
CA PRO A 637 -33.38 10.13 7.87
C PRO A 637 -33.09 9.84 9.35
N LYS A 638 -31.97 9.17 9.66
CA LYS A 638 -31.53 8.82 11.01
C LYS A 638 -30.01 8.66 11.07
N LEU A 639 -29.47 8.74 12.28
CA LEU A 639 -28.09 8.38 12.58
C LEU A 639 -28.05 7.55 13.86
N ASP A 640 -27.60 6.30 13.76
CA ASP A 640 -27.44 5.41 14.91
C ASP A 640 -25.95 5.19 15.20
N LEU A 641 -25.58 5.17 16.49
CA LEU A 641 -24.25 4.85 16.99
C LEU A 641 -24.36 3.62 17.89
N LEU A 642 -23.58 2.56 17.64
CA LEU A 642 -23.67 1.29 18.36
C LEU A 642 -22.38 0.98 19.12
N ALA A 643 -22.49 0.71 20.43
CA ALA A 643 -21.38 0.17 21.22
C ALA A 643 -21.25 -1.35 21.04
N VAL A 644 -20.11 -1.80 20.50
CA VAL A 644 -19.74 -3.20 20.27
C VAL A 644 -18.59 -3.59 21.21
N HIS A 645 -18.75 -4.72 21.91
CA HIS A 645 -17.79 -5.14 22.96
C HIS A 645 -16.46 -5.69 22.39
N ALA A 646 -16.49 -6.35 21.24
CA ALA A 646 -15.31 -6.80 20.50
C ALA A 646 -15.15 -5.99 19.20
N PHE A 647 -14.11 -5.17 19.13
CA PHE A 647 -13.86 -4.28 18.00
C PHE A 647 -12.35 -4.04 17.84
N SER A 648 -11.80 -4.26 16.65
CA SER A 648 -10.34 -4.18 16.41
C SER A 648 -9.82 -2.74 16.37
N HIS A 649 -10.67 -1.80 15.92
CA HIS A 649 -10.39 -0.36 15.84
C HIS A 649 -11.05 0.40 16.99
N ASN A 650 -11.12 1.73 16.92
CA ASN A 650 -11.93 2.52 17.85
C ASN A 650 -13.40 2.59 17.41
N ALA A 651 -13.64 2.72 16.11
CA ALA A 651 -14.97 2.80 15.50
C ALA A 651 -14.90 2.56 13.97
N MET A 652 -16.05 2.61 13.31
CA MET A 652 -16.23 2.47 11.86
C MET A 652 -17.44 3.29 11.40
N GLU A 653 -17.29 4.05 10.32
CA GLU A 653 -18.21 5.10 9.89
C GLU A 653 -19.47 4.64 9.12
N ASN A 654 -19.87 3.37 9.23
CA ASN A 654 -20.89 2.79 8.35
C ASN A 654 -22.11 3.70 8.23
N TRP A 655 -22.54 3.98 6.99
CA TRP A 655 -23.39 5.14 6.73
C TRP A 655 -24.75 5.02 7.43
N GLY A 656 -25.00 5.85 8.45
CA GLY A 656 -26.20 5.83 9.27
C GLY A 656 -26.24 4.82 10.41
N LEU A 657 -25.28 3.89 10.53
CA LEU A 657 -25.12 2.96 11.66
C LEU A 657 -23.64 2.85 12.03
N ILE A 658 -23.12 3.88 12.70
CA ILE A 658 -21.71 3.92 13.09
C ILE A 658 -21.48 2.92 14.22
N THR A 659 -20.45 2.08 14.12
CA THR A 659 -20.10 1.12 15.17
C THR A 659 -18.87 1.56 15.94
N TYR A 660 -18.84 1.34 17.25
CA TYR A 660 -17.79 1.79 18.15
C TYR A 660 -17.34 0.66 19.06
N ARG A 661 -16.06 0.64 19.41
CA ARG A 661 -15.62 0.00 20.65
C ARG A 661 -16.32 0.65 21.84
N SER A 662 -16.77 -0.12 22.82
CA SER A 662 -17.44 0.42 24.02
C SER A 662 -16.70 1.58 24.69
N THR A 663 -15.36 1.51 24.81
CA THR A 663 -14.52 2.58 25.41
C THR A 663 -14.32 3.81 24.51
N ALA A 664 -14.82 3.81 23.28
CA ALA A 664 -14.78 4.94 22.35
C ALA A 664 -16.13 5.67 22.22
N LEU A 665 -17.19 5.15 22.84
CA LEU A 665 -18.54 5.72 22.80
C LEU A 665 -19.15 5.95 24.19
N LEU A 666 -18.83 5.07 25.15
CA LEU A 666 -19.42 5.08 26.49
C LEU A 666 -18.45 5.71 27.50
N TYR A 667 -18.97 6.63 28.31
CA TYR A 667 -18.22 7.34 29.33
C TYR A 667 -19.06 7.58 30.58
N ASN A 668 -18.59 7.10 31.73
CA ASN A 668 -19.23 7.34 33.01
C ASN A 668 -18.44 8.36 33.84
N PRO A 669 -18.97 9.56 34.12
CA PRO A 669 -18.24 10.60 34.86
C PRO A 669 -17.79 10.22 36.27
N SER A 670 -18.41 9.20 36.88
CA SER A 670 -18.10 8.77 38.25
C SER A 670 -17.08 7.64 38.33
N THR A 671 -16.95 6.84 37.27
CA THR A 671 -16.10 5.64 37.29
C THR A 671 -15.04 5.64 36.22
N SER A 672 -15.23 6.29 35.06
CA SER A 672 -14.28 6.31 33.95
C SER A 672 -13.15 7.31 34.15
N ASP A 673 -11.98 7.01 33.60
CA ASP A 673 -10.84 7.92 33.60
C ASP A 673 -11.18 9.17 32.75
N PRO A 674 -10.96 10.41 33.25
CA PRO A 674 -11.27 11.64 32.51
C PRO A 674 -10.62 11.74 31.11
N GLU A 675 -9.51 11.05 30.85
CA GLU A 675 -8.90 11.02 29.52
C GLU A 675 -9.84 10.44 28.45
N TYR A 676 -10.69 9.46 28.84
CA TYR A 676 -11.64 8.85 27.93
C TYR A 676 -12.77 9.80 27.53
N LYS A 677 -13.04 10.87 28.30
CA LYS A 677 -14.02 11.89 27.92
C LYS A 677 -13.61 12.59 26.63
N GLN A 678 -12.34 12.98 26.50
CA GLN A 678 -11.81 13.61 25.29
C GLN A 678 -11.74 12.60 24.14
N LYS A 679 -11.38 11.34 24.43
CA LYS A 679 -11.40 10.25 23.44
C LYS A 679 -12.80 10.05 22.84
N VAL A 680 -13.84 9.92 23.67
CA VAL A 680 -15.23 9.76 23.20
C VAL A 680 -15.67 10.97 22.37
N ALA A 681 -15.42 12.19 22.83
CA ALA A 681 -15.79 13.39 22.07
C ALA A 681 -15.11 13.44 20.69
N TYR A 682 -13.82 13.11 20.63
CA TYR A 682 -13.05 13.09 19.39
C TYR A 682 -13.50 11.97 18.45
N VAL A 683 -13.60 10.72 18.92
CA VAL A 683 -13.98 9.59 18.05
C VAL A 683 -15.40 9.77 17.53
N VAL A 684 -16.35 10.22 18.37
CA VAL A 684 -17.70 10.56 17.89
C VAL A 684 -17.66 11.63 16.80
N ALA A 685 -16.83 12.67 16.95
CA ALA A 685 -16.66 13.69 15.92
C ALA A 685 -16.01 13.15 14.63
N HIS A 686 -14.98 12.30 14.75
CA HIS A 686 -14.29 11.67 13.62
C HIS A 686 -15.26 10.84 12.77
N GLU A 687 -16.03 9.94 13.39
CA GLU A 687 -16.97 9.08 12.65
C GLU A 687 -18.14 9.85 12.02
N ILE A 688 -18.60 10.92 12.67
CA ILE A 688 -19.65 11.78 12.09
C ILE A 688 -19.07 12.60 10.92
N ALA A 689 -17.79 12.95 10.94
CA ALA A 689 -17.14 13.63 9.82
C ALA A 689 -17.08 12.73 8.57
N HIS A 690 -16.85 11.44 8.76
CA HIS A 690 -16.83 10.47 7.67
C HIS A 690 -18.16 10.36 6.90
N GLN A 691 -19.28 10.79 7.51
CA GLN A 691 -20.56 10.88 6.81
C GLN A 691 -20.52 11.83 5.59
N TRP A 692 -19.53 12.73 5.54
CA TRP A 692 -19.16 13.53 4.36
C TRP A 692 -17.87 13.02 3.68
N PHE A 693 -16.79 12.80 4.43
CA PHE A 693 -15.48 12.35 3.92
C PHE A 693 -15.30 10.84 4.05
N GLY A 694 -15.67 10.10 3.02
CA GLY A 694 -15.69 8.65 3.00
C GLY A 694 -17.03 8.12 2.54
N ASN A 695 -18.13 8.67 3.06
CA ASN A 695 -19.47 8.20 2.71
C ASN A 695 -20.05 8.96 1.51
N LEU A 696 -20.30 10.26 1.70
CA LEU A 696 -20.85 11.13 0.65
C LEU A 696 -19.88 11.25 -0.53
N VAL A 697 -18.61 11.53 -0.25
CA VAL A 697 -17.53 11.52 -1.23
C VAL A 697 -16.46 10.55 -0.77
N THR A 698 -16.23 9.50 -1.55
CA THR A 698 -15.26 8.44 -1.22
C THR A 698 -14.01 8.62 -2.09
N MET A 699 -12.84 8.23 -1.62
CA MET A 699 -11.68 8.11 -2.50
C MET A 699 -11.96 7.19 -3.71
N GLN A 700 -11.30 7.44 -4.83
CA GLN A 700 -11.41 6.59 -6.02
C GLN A 700 -10.83 5.19 -5.77
N TRP A 701 -9.70 5.12 -5.07
CA TRP A 701 -9.03 3.89 -4.68
C TRP A 701 -8.26 4.09 -3.38
N TRP A 702 -7.85 2.99 -2.75
CA TRP A 702 -7.18 2.97 -1.44
C TRP A 702 -5.83 3.68 -1.43
N ASP A 703 -5.23 3.96 -2.59
CA ASP A 703 -4.00 4.75 -2.70
C ASP A 703 -4.15 6.20 -2.20
N GLU A 704 -5.39 6.68 -2.11
CA GLU A 704 -5.75 7.99 -1.57
C GLU A 704 -6.65 7.93 -0.32
N LEU A 705 -6.53 6.86 0.48
CA LEU A 705 -7.26 6.69 1.75
C LEU A 705 -7.21 7.94 2.66
N TRP A 706 -6.11 8.68 2.64
CA TRP A 706 -5.94 9.93 3.41
C TRP A 706 -7.03 10.99 3.14
N LEU A 707 -7.71 10.97 1.97
CA LEU A 707 -8.82 11.87 1.68
C LEU A 707 -10.02 11.65 2.60
N ASN A 708 -10.19 10.42 3.08
CA ASN A 708 -11.15 10.11 4.12
C ASN A 708 -10.52 10.40 5.49
N GLU A 709 -9.43 9.70 5.79
CA GLU A 709 -8.91 9.60 7.17
C GLU A 709 -8.21 10.85 7.67
N GLY A 710 -7.39 11.50 6.83
CA GLY A 710 -6.74 12.75 7.19
C GLY A 710 -7.75 13.88 7.41
N PHE A 711 -8.82 13.92 6.60
CA PHE A 711 -9.88 14.92 6.73
C PHE A 711 -10.75 14.68 7.96
N ALA A 712 -11.24 13.45 8.17
CA ALA A 712 -12.03 13.10 9.34
C ALA A 712 -11.26 13.38 10.64
N THR A 713 -9.96 13.04 10.66
CA THR A 713 -9.06 13.34 11.78
C THR A 713 -9.02 14.84 12.07
N TRP A 714 -8.65 15.67 11.08
CA TRP A 714 -8.50 17.11 11.29
C TRP A 714 -9.82 17.78 11.70
N VAL A 715 -10.92 17.48 11.00
CA VAL A 715 -12.19 18.15 11.26
C VAL A 715 -12.91 17.61 12.51
N GLY A 716 -12.61 16.37 12.91
CA GLY A 716 -12.98 15.83 14.22
C GLY A 716 -12.38 16.65 15.36
N TYR A 717 -11.08 16.97 15.29
CA TYR A 717 -10.44 17.89 16.23
C TYR A 717 -11.05 19.29 16.19
N ALA A 718 -11.36 19.81 15.00
CA ALA A 718 -12.02 21.11 14.85
C ALA A 718 -13.41 21.16 15.51
N ALA A 719 -14.20 20.08 15.43
CA ALA A 719 -15.48 20.00 16.12
C ALA A 719 -15.32 19.94 17.65
N VAL A 720 -14.32 19.21 18.16
CA VAL A 720 -14.04 19.18 19.60
C VAL A 720 -13.60 20.57 20.09
N ASP A 721 -12.74 21.26 19.34
CA ASP A 721 -12.30 22.63 19.65
C ASP A 721 -13.48 23.62 19.64
N TYR A 722 -14.43 23.46 18.72
CA TYR A 722 -15.65 24.26 18.68
C TYR A 722 -16.57 24.02 19.88
N LEU A 723 -16.73 22.76 20.31
CA LEU A 723 -17.61 22.39 21.42
C LEU A 723 -16.99 22.61 22.79
N PHE A 724 -15.68 22.47 22.90
CA PHE A 724 -14.89 22.52 24.13
C PHE A 724 -13.58 23.32 23.92
N PRO A 725 -13.65 24.62 23.60
CA PRO A 725 -12.46 25.43 23.36
C PRO A 725 -11.52 25.49 24.57
N GLU A 726 -12.05 25.30 25.79
CA GLU A 726 -11.28 25.24 27.02
C GLU A 726 -10.37 24.01 27.14
N TRP A 727 -10.55 22.98 26.29
CA TRP A 727 -9.68 21.81 26.25
C TRP A 727 -8.39 22.01 25.48
N ASP A 728 -8.27 23.09 24.70
CA ASP A 728 -7.09 23.41 23.87
C ASP A 728 -6.58 22.18 23.09
N ILE A 729 -7.51 21.49 22.41
CA ILE A 729 -7.26 20.15 21.87
C ILE A 729 -6.18 20.17 20.78
N PHE A 730 -6.03 21.28 20.06
CA PHE A 730 -4.98 21.44 19.05
C PHE A 730 -3.58 21.54 19.67
N SER A 731 -3.42 21.98 20.92
CA SER A 731 -2.12 21.87 21.60
C SER A 731 -1.76 20.42 21.87
N ALA A 732 -2.73 19.58 22.24
CA ALA A 732 -2.51 18.14 22.34
C ALA A 732 -2.21 17.53 20.96
N PHE A 733 -2.93 17.93 19.90
CA PHE A 733 -2.68 17.49 18.52
C PHE A 733 -1.22 17.72 18.09
N VAL A 734 -0.63 18.88 18.43
CA VAL A 734 0.77 19.17 18.11
C VAL A 734 1.72 18.18 18.81
N SER A 735 1.43 17.75 20.04
CA SER A 735 2.27 16.80 20.79
C SER A 735 2.01 15.33 20.41
N THR A 736 0.75 14.93 20.21
CA THR A 736 0.39 13.52 20.04
C THR A 736 0.14 13.11 18.60
N SER A 737 -0.34 14.00 17.74
CA SER A 737 -0.62 13.71 16.33
C SER A 737 0.58 14.07 15.44
N LEU A 738 0.99 15.35 15.46
CA LEU A 738 2.08 15.83 14.62
C LEU A 738 3.41 15.15 14.97
N GLN A 739 3.77 15.04 16.26
CA GLN A 739 5.06 14.40 16.61
C GLN A 739 5.12 12.92 16.26
N THR A 740 3.99 12.22 16.38
CA THR A 740 3.87 10.82 16.00
C THR A 740 4.02 10.67 14.48
N ALA A 741 3.36 11.52 13.69
CA ALA A 741 3.52 11.57 12.24
C ALA A 741 4.98 11.82 11.83
N LEU A 742 5.61 12.86 12.39
CA LEU A 742 7.00 13.22 12.08
C LEU A 742 7.99 12.13 12.55
N LYS A 743 7.71 11.44 13.66
CA LYS A 743 8.52 10.30 14.10
C LYS A 743 8.45 9.15 13.09
N LEU A 744 7.28 8.82 12.55
CA LEU A 744 7.18 7.75 11.56
C LEU A 744 7.75 8.17 10.19
N ASP A 745 7.47 9.39 9.76
CA ASP A 745 7.88 9.92 8.45
C ASP A 745 9.38 10.28 8.37
N GLY A 746 10.04 10.43 9.53
CA GLY A 746 11.49 10.58 9.64
C GLY A 746 12.27 9.27 9.43
N LEU A 747 11.60 8.15 9.13
CA LEU A 747 12.24 6.88 8.80
C LEU A 747 12.52 6.78 7.29
N ARG A 748 13.56 6.01 6.92
CA ARG A 748 13.82 5.68 5.51
C ARG A 748 12.76 4.73 4.96
N ASN A 749 12.29 3.78 5.78
CA ASN A 749 11.22 2.84 5.47
C ASN A 749 9.82 3.40 5.77
N SER A 750 9.63 4.72 5.62
CA SER A 750 8.30 5.34 5.61
C SER A 750 7.70 5.31 4.19
N HIS A 751 6.55 5.96 3.99
CA HIS A 751 5.86 6.05 2.71
C HIS A 751 5.25 7.44 2.49
N PRO A 752 4.97 7.85 1.23
CA PRO A 752 4.26 9.09 0.96
C PRO A 752 2.82 9.02 1.48
N ILE A 753 2.11 10.15 1.56
CA ILE A 753 0.68 10.15 1.94
C ILE A 753 -0.15 9.41 0.89
N LYS A 754 0.16 9.61 -0.40
CA LYS A 754 -0.42 8.84 -1.51
C LYS A 754 0.43 7.62 -1.82
N VAL A 755 -0.01 6.43 -1.45
CA VAL A 755 0.77 5.18 -1.54
C VAL A 755 0.22 4.28 -2.64
N PRO A 756 1.03 3.81 -3.60
CA PRO A 756 0.58 2.78 -4.53
C PRO A 756 0.12 1.52 -3.79
N VAL A 757 -1.08 1.03 -4.10
CA VAL A 757 -1.66 -0.20 -3.52
C VAL A 757 -1.80 -1.25 -4.60
N VAL A 758 -1.22 -2.42 -4.35
CA VAL A 758 -1.22 -3.56 -5.28
C VAL A 758 -2.22 -4.65 -4.83
N ASN A 759 -2.22 -5.02 -3.55
CA ASN A 759 -3.09 -6.10 -3.04
C ASN A 759 -3.87 -5.71 -1.77
N ALA A 760 -4.86 -6.54 -1.40
CA ALA A 760 -5.75 -6.26 -0.26
C ALA A 760 -5.01 -6.19 1.08
N SER A 761 -3.98 -7.02 1.29
CA SER A 761 -3.18 -7.01 2.53
C SER A 761 -2.33 -5.76 2.72
N GLU A 762 -2.00 -5.05 1.63
CA GLU A 762 -1.31 -3.75 1.71
C GLU A 762 -2.25 -2.64 2.18
N ILE A 763 -3.56 -2.77 1.92
CA ILE A 763 -4.56 -1.75 2.30
C ILE A 763 -4.62 -1.60 3.82
N ASP A 764 -4.69 -2.72 4.55
CA ASP A 764 -4.73 -2.71 6.02
C ASP A 764 -3.51 -2.00 6.63
N GLN A 765 -2.34 -2.12 5.99
CA GLN A 765 -1.11 -1.45 6.42
C GLN A 765 -1.07 0.06 6.08
N LEU A 766 -2.01 0.57 5.27
CA LEU A 766 -2.18 2.01 5.02
C LEU A 766 -3.00 2.72 6.10
N PHE A 767 -3.72 1.98 6.95
CA PHE A 767 -4.39 2.54 8.12
C PHE A 767 -3.38 2.82 9.24
N ASP A 768 -2.42 3.68 8.92
CA ASP A 768 -1.30 4.00 9.78
C ASP A 768 -1.20 5.51 10.07
N GLN A 769 -0.19 5.88 10.86
CA GLN A 769 -0.03 7.26 11.32
C GLN A 769 0.25 8.26 10.19
N ILE A 770 0.68 7.82 8.99
CA ILE A 770 0.87 8.72 7.85
C ILE A 770 -0.49 9.14 7.27
N SER A 771 -1.37 8.19 6.94
CA SER A 771 -2.68 8.48 6.33
C SER A 771 -3.56 9.35 7.24
N TYR A 772 -3.54 9.07 8.55
CA TYR A 772 -4.31 9.83 9.54
C TYR A 772 -3.60 11.12 9.96
N LEU A 773 -2.43 10.99 10.60
CA LEU A 773 -1.83 12.08 11.38
C LEU A 773 -0.99 13.01 10.51
N LYS A 774 -0.20 12.49 9.55
CA LYS A 774 0.51 13.33 8.57
C LYS A 774 -0.50 13.99 7.62
N GLY A 775 -1.52 13.25 7.16
CA GLY A 775 -2.65 13.78 6.39
C GLY A 775 -3.32 14.96 7.09
N ALA A 776 -3.78 14.78 8.33
CA ALA A 776 -4.42 15.82 9.12
C ALA A 776 -3.50 17.02 9.42
N SER A 777 -2.22 16.78 9.70
CA SER A 777 -1.25 17.86 9.94
C SER A 777 -0.96 18.68 8.69
N THR A 778 -0.94 18.02 7.53
CA THR A 778 -0.79 18.67 6.22
C THR A 778 -2.03 19.51 5.87
N ILE A 779 -3.23 19.03 6.22
CA ILE A 779 -4.47 19.80 6.12
C ILE A 779 -4.45 21.00 7.07
N LEU A 780 -4.00 20.84 8.32
CA LEU A 780 -3.86 21.93 9.28
C LEU A 780 -2.93 23.03 8.73
N MET A 781 -1.76 22.64 8.22
CA MET A 781 -0.79 23.54 7.60
C MET A 781 -1.42 24.34 6.46
N LEU A 782 -2.12 23.68 5.54
CA LEU A 782 -2.76 24.33 4.40
C LEU A 782 -3.94 25.22 4.83
N SER A 783 -4.77 24.75 5.77
CA SER A 783 -5.90 25.51 6.32
C SER A 783 -5.42 26.78 7.03
N ALA A 784 -4.32 26.70 7.79
CA ALA A 784 -3.72 27.86 8.43
C ALA A 784 -3.22 28.87 7.39
N TYR A 785 -2.49 28.40 6.36
CA TYR A 785 -1.95 29.25 5.30
C TYR A 785 -3.04 29.96 4.46
N LEU A 786 -4.10 29.25 4.05
CA LEU A 786 -5.20 29.83 3.26
C LEU A 786 -6.19 30.64 4.10
N GLY A 787 -6.16 30.47 5.42
CA GLY A 787 -7.22 30.88 6.34
C GLY A 787 -8.37 29.88 6.37
N THR A 788 -8.70 29.38 7.56
CA THR A 788 -9.67 28.28 7.78
C THR A 788 -11.03 28.52 7.14
N GLY A 789 -11.54 29.76 7.14
CA GLY A 789 -12.82 30.08 6.50
C GLY A 789 -12.81 29.93 4.98
N THR A 790 -11.71 30.30 4.31
CA THR A 790 -11.53 30.12 2.86
C THR A 790 -11.33 28.64 2.53
N PHE A 791 -10.52 27.95 3.35
CA PHE A 791 -10.30 26.51 3.23
C PHE A 791 -11.61 25.72 3.30
N LEU A 792 -12.42 25.94 4.35
CA LEU A 792 -13.71 25.25 4.52
C LEU A 792 -14.70 25.51 3.38
N LYS A 793 -14.73 26.72 2.81
CA LYS A 793 -15.54 27.00 1.61
C LYS A 793 -15.09 26.18 0.40
N GLY A 794 -13.79 26.04 0.19
CA GLY A 794 -13.27 25.22 -0.91
C GLY A 794 -13.54 23.72 -0.69
N VAL A 795 -13.51 23.27 0.56
CA VAL A 795 -13.91 21.91 0.95
C VAL A 795 -15.41 21.69 0.74
N ALA A 796 -16.27 22.65 1.10
CA ALA A 796 -17.70 22.61 0.83
C ALA A 796 -17.98 22.55 -0.68
N HIS A 797 -17.23 23.31 -1.49
CA HIS A 797 -17.31 23.23 -2.94
C HIS A 797 -16.93 21.83 -3.47
N TYR A 798 -15.82 21.27 -2.98
CA TYR A 798 -15.38 19.91 -3.30
C TYR A 798 -16.46 18.86 -3.01
N LEU A 799 -17.04 18.89 -1.80
CA LEU A 799 -18.09 17.94 -1.41
C LEU A 799 -19.33 18.07 -2.30
N ASN A 800 -19.76 19.30 -2.59
CA ASN A 800 -20.95 19.54 -3.42
C ASN A 800 -20.80 19.08 -4.87
N VAL A 801 -19.60 19.22 -5.45
CA VAL A 801 -19.31 18.79 -6.83
C VAL A 801 -19.19 17.26 -6.95
N ASN A 802 -18.71 16.57 -5.92
CA ASN A 802 -18.36 15.15 -5.98
C ASN A 802 -19.33 14.22 -5.21
N LYS A 803 -20.38 14.77 -4.58
CA LYS A 803 -21.33 13.99 -3.76
C LYS A 803 -21.91 12.77 -4.47
N TYR A 804 -22.06 11.68 -3.71
CA TYR A 804 -22.47 10.34 -4.15
C TYR A 804 -21.52 9.68 -5.16
N GLY A 805 -20.38 10.30 -5.43
CA GLY A 805 -19.35 9.77 -6.32
C GLY A 805 -18.08 9.42 -5.57
N ASN A 806 -17.03 9.24 -6.37
CA ASN A 806 -15.67 9.05 -5.92
C ASN A 806 -14.82 10.22 -6.43
N ALA A 807 -13.75 10.56 -5.71
CA ALA A 807 -12.87 11.65 -6.08
C ALA A 807 -11.41 11.34 -5.79
N THR A 808 -10.52 12.14 -6.39
CA THR A 808 -9.08 12.07 -6.16
C THR A 808 -8.57 13.37 -5.52
N SER A 809 -7.34 13.36 -5.03
CA SER A 809 -6.70 14.55 -4.45
C SER A 809 -6.71 15.73 -5.41
N LEU A 810 -6.63 15.49 -6.72
CA LEU A 810 -6.72 16.53 -7.75
C LEU A 810 -8.05 17.30 -7.73
N ALA A 811 -9.17 16.61 -7.45
CA ALA A 811 -10.49 17.25 -7.37
C ALA A 811 -10.57 18.20 -6.15
N LEU A 812 -9.97 17.81 -5.03
CA LEU A 812 -9.84 18.65 -3.84
C LEU A 812 -8.95 19.87 -4.14
N TRP A 813 -7.77 19.67 -4.71
CA TRP A 813 -6.83 20.76 -5.04
C TRP A 813 -7.42 21.76 -6.01
N LYS A 814 -8.17 21.29 -7.01
CA LYS A 814 -8.91 22.15 -7.93
C LYS A 814 -9.91 23.03 -7.19
N SER A 815 -10.74 22.44 -6.32
CA SER A 815 -11.77 23.16 -5.57
C SER A 815 -11.17 24.21 -4.61
N LEU A 816 -10.08 23.87 -3.94
CA LEU A 816 -9.36 24.78 -3.06
C LEU A 816 -8.66 25.90 -3.84
N SER A 817 -8.07 25.59 -5.00
CA SER A 817 -7.41 26.60 -5.84
C SER A 817 -8.42 27.62 -6.40
N GLU A 818 -9.57 27.14 -6.87
CA GLU A 818 -10.65 28.00 -7.39
C GLU A 818 -11.22 28.92 -6.30
N THR A 819 -11.30 28.44 -5.05
CA THR A 819 -11.87 29.22 -3.93
C THR A 819 -10.87 30.20 -3.32
N SER A 820 -9.60 29.80 -3.20
CA SER A 820 -8.57 30.60 -2.54
C SER A 820 -7.80 31.54 -3.48
N GLY A 821 -7.80 31.25 -4.79
CA GLY A 821 -6.95 31.93 -5.76
C GLY A 821 -5.47 31.54 -5.69
N GLN A 822 -5.10 30.55 -4.87
CA GLN A 822 -3.74 30.03 -4.74
C GLN A 822 -3.55 28.74 -5.55
N PRO A 823 -2.33 28.45 -6.07
CA PRO A 823 -2.04 27.22 -6.82
C PRO A 823 -1.85 26.03 -5.85
N VAL A 824 -2.91 25.63 -5.16
CA VAL A 824 -2.86 24.62 -4.08
C VAL A 824 -2.32 23.28 -4.58
N GLY A 825 -2.64 22.88 -5.82
CA GLY A 825 -2.12 21.64 -6.40
C GLY A 825 -0.58 21.61 -6.47
N GLU A 826 0.05 22.72 -6.85
CA GLU A 826 1.52 22.84 -6.94
C GLU A 826 2.15 22.91 -5.54
N MET A 827 1.53 23.66 -4.63
CA MET A 827 1.99 23.79 -3.24
C MET A 827 2.01 22.44 -2.50
N MET A 828 1.01 21.59 -2.75
CA MET A 828 0.81 20.35 -2.00
C MET A 828 1.43 19.11 -2.65
N GLU A 829 1.91 19.19 -3.90
CA GLU A 829 2.39 18.02 -4.65
C GLU A 829 3.49 17.26 -3.87
N SER A 830 4.51 17.97 -3.37
CA SER A 830 5.61 17.35 -2.61
C SER A 830 5.14 16.74 -1.30
N TRP A 831 4.18 17.36 -0.62
CA TRP A 831 3.67 16.90 0.67
C TRP A 831 2.89 15.58 0.56
N ILE A 832 2.21 15.39 -0.57
CA ILE A 832 1.38 14.20 -0.79
C ILE A 832 2.17 13.05 -1.43
N THR A 833 3.05 13.36 -2.40
CA THR A 833 3.67 12.36 -3.27
C THR A 833 5.09 11.94 -2.86
N LYS A 834 5.72 12.67 -1.93
CA LYS A 834 7.09 12.39 -1.48
C LYS A 834 7.09 11.89 -0.04
N ILE A 835 8.04 11.00 0.25
CA ILE A 835 8.30 10.46 1.59
C ILE A 835 9.04 11.53 2.40
N GLY A 836 8.72 11.65 3.69
CA GLY A 836 9.42 12.53 4.61
C GLY A 836 8.94 13.97 4.59
N PHE A 837 9.68 14.79 5.35
CA PHE A 837 9.49 16.21 5.57
C PHE A 837 10.85 16.91 5.80
N PRO A 838 10.93 18.25 5.65
CA PRO A 838 12.18 18.95 5.86
C PRO A 838 12.40 19.39 7.32
N VAL A 839 13.67 19.48 7.70
CA VAL A 839 14.16 20.36 8.75
C VAL A 839 14.62 21.68 8.14
N ILE A 840 14.28 22.78 8.78
CA ILE A 840 14.68 24.14 8.41
C ILE A 840 15.80 24.59 9.34
N GLN A 841 17.02 24.64 8.82
CA GLN A 841 18.17 25.18 9.52
C GLN A 841 18.14 26.70 9.47
N VAL A 842 18.27 27.34 10.63
CA VAL A 842 18.17 28.79 10.81
C VAL A 842 19.48 29.30 11.40
N THR A 843 20.26 30.01 10.58
CA THR A 843 21.50 30.66 11.00
C THR A 843 21.45 32.16 10.73
N HIS A 844 22.30 32.92 11.43
CA HIS A 844 22.49 34.35 11.17
C HIS A 844 23.96 34.61 10.90
N GLU A 845 24.25 35.02 9.67
CA GLU A 845 25.61 35.11 9.15
C GLU A 845 25.81 36.46 8.47
N ASN A 846 26.82 37.22 8.90
CA ASN A 846 27.15 38.54 8.33
C ASN A 846 25.97 39.54 8.32
N GLY A 847 25.06 39.44 9.30
CA GLY A 847 23.86 40.28 9.38
C GLY A 847 22.66 39.77 8.58
N ASP A 848 22.78 38.63 7.90
CA ASP A 848 21.71 38.02 7.11
C ASP A 848 21.13 36.80 7.83
N LEU A 849 19.82 36.58 7.72
CA LEU A 849 19.17 35.33 8.16
C LEU A 849 19.20 34.32 7.01
N VAL A 850 19.79 33.15 7.24
CA VAL A 850 19.88 32.06 6.26
C VAL A 850 18.95 30.93 6.69
N LEU A 851 18.03 30.56 5.78
CA LEU A 851 17.08 29.48 5.94
C LEU A 851 17.41 28.38 4.95
N LYS A 852 17.73 27.18 5.43
CA LYS A 852 18.05 26.04 4.58
C LYS A 852 17.14 24.86 4.89
N GLN A 853 16.50 24.30 3.86
CA GLN A 853 15.67 23.10 3.99
C GLN A 853 16.43 21.86 3.53
N THR A 854 16.40 20.81 4.36
CA THR A 854 16.92 19.48 4.05
C THR A 854 15.98 18.42 4.61
N ARG A 855 15.86 17.25 3.97
CA ARG A 855 15.08 16.13 4.50
C ARG A 855 15.53 15.79 5.91
N PHE A 856 14.59 15.62 6.83
CA PHE A 856 14.90 15.15 8.17
C PHE A 856 14.83 13.62 8.23
N LEU A 857 15.84 13.00 8.85
CA LEU A 857 15.85 11.58 9.19
C LEU A 857 16.14 11.41 10.68
N ASN A 858 15.36 10.58 11.35
CA ASN A 858 15.51 10.32 12.79
C ASN A 858 16.85 9.67 13.15
N GLY A 859 17.50 8.98 12.22
CA GLY A 859 18.84 8.42 12.38
C GLY A 859 19.93 9.25 11.71
N GLY A 860 19.58 10.41 11.15
CA GLY A 860 20.50 11.31 10.46
C GLY A 860 21.10 10.67 9.22
N GLY A 861 22.34 11.06 8.92
CA GLY A 861 23.08 10.51 7.77
C GLY A 861 22.35 10.69 6.44
N VAL A 862 21.70 11.85 6.26
CA VAL A 862 20.98 12.20 5.02
C VAL A 862 21.98 12.22 3.87
N LYS A 863 21.75 11.40 2.85
CA LYS A 863 22.58 11.33 1.65
C LYS A 863 22.00 12.23 0.55
N PRO A 864 22.78 12.61 -0.48
CA PRO A 864 22.26 13.43 -1.58
C PRO A 864 20.99 12.87 -2.23
N GLU A 865 20.91 11.54 -2.40
CA GLU A 865 19.73 10.84 -2.94
C GLU A 865 18.49 10.92 -2.03
N ASP A 866 18.68 11.17 -0.73
CA ASP A 866 17.56 11.34 0.22
C ASP A 866 16.99 12.75 0.19
N ASP A 867 17.80 13.74 -0.22
CA ASP A 867 17.50 15.16 -0.12
C ASP A 867 17.21 15.81 -1.49
N GLU A 868 16.70 15.04 -2.45
CA GLU A 868 16.34 15.59 -3.78
C GLU A 868 15.06 16.45 -3.75
N THR A 869 14.20 16.25 -2.75
CA THR A 869 12.91 16.94 -2.68
C THR A 869 13.10 18.38 -2.20
N ILE A 870 12.39 19.30 -2.83
CA ILE A 870 12.21 20.67 -2.37
C ILE A 870 10.74 20.79 -1.98
N TRP A 871 10.48 21.19 -0.74
CA TRP A 871 9.13 21.40 -0.24
C TRP A 871 8.78 22.89 -0.36
N TRP A 872 7.52 23.15 -0.72
CA TRP A 872 6.90 24.43 -0.38
C TRP A 872 6.61 24.44 1.12
N VAL A 873 7.25 25.35 1.86
CA VAL A 873 7.14 25.43 3.32
C VAL A 873 6.60 26.81 3.70
N PRO A 874 5.36 26.91 4.23
CA PRO A 874 4.91 28.15 4.85
C PRO A 874 5.74 28.44 6.11
N LEU A 875 6.27 29.66 6.22
CA LEU A 875 7.19 30.03 7.32
C LEU A 875 6.44 30.27 8.64
N ASN A 876 5.25 30.86 8.57
CA ASN A 876 4.38 31.19 9.70
C ASN A 876 5.17 31.73 10.90
N ALA A 877 5.87 32.85 10.75
CA ALA A 877 6.80 33.35 11.78
C ALA A 877 6.13 34.31 12.77
N ASP A 878 6.58 34.27 14.03
CA ASP A 878 6.18 35.18 15.11
C ASP A 878 7.41 35.88 15.72
N GLY A 879 7.29 37.15 16.11
CA GLY A 879 8.41 37.93 16.63
C GLY A 879 8.41 39.42 16.30
N ASP A 880 9.37 40.15 16.90
CA ASP A 880 9.44 41.61 16.84
C ASP A 880 9.80 42.16 15.44
N ASN A 881 10.48 41.37 14.61
CA ASN A 881 10.97 41.77 13.27
C ASN A 881 10.45 40.87 12.13
N VAL A 882 9.40 40.08 12.32
CA VAL A 882 8.98 39.06 11.32
C VAL A 882 8.49 39.64 10.00
N GLU A 883 7.91 40.85 9.99
CA GLU A 883 7.52 41.55 8.75
C GLU A 883 8.72 41.74 7.80
N SER A 884 9.95 41.83 8.35
CA SER A 884 11.17 41.98 7.56
C SER A 884 11.62 40.71 6.84
N LEU A 885 10.98 39.56 7.10
CA LEU A 885 11.15 38.36 6.27
C LEU A 885 10.72 38.62 4.82
N GLY A 886 9.70 39.46 4.62
CA GLY A 886 9.21 39.88 3.30
C GLY A 886 8.65 38.75 2.44
N ARG A 887 8.35 37.58 3.04
CA ARG A 887 7.79 36.39 2.39
C ARG A 887 7.09 35.50 3.42
N ASP A 888 6.08 34.78 2.95
CA ASP A 888 5.26 33.91 3.80
C ASP A 888 5.60 32.42 3.65
N SER A 889 6.42 32.06 2.64
CA SER A 889 6.88 30.69 2.39
C SER A 889 8.26 30.64 1.75
N ILE A 890 8.88 29.45 1.75
CA ILE A 890 10.07 29.12 0.96
C ILE A 890 9.81 27.89 0.09
N ASP A 891 10.42 27.88 -1.08
CA ASP A 891 10.29 26.84 -2.12
C ASP A 891 11.66 26.56 -2.79
N GLN A 892 12.74 26.88 -2.09
CA GLN A 892 14.12 26.69 -2.52
C GLN A 892 14.92 26.02 -1.41
N LYS A 893 16.00 25.31 -1.78
CA LYS A 893 16.90 24.67 -0.81
C LYS A 893 17.49 25.64 0.22
N GLU A 894 17.77 26.86 -0.22
CA GLU A 894 18.33 27.93 0.62
C GLU A 894 17.65 29.25 0.29
N THR A 895 17.38 30.05 1.33
CA THR A 895 16.84 31.40 1.23
C THR A 895 17.60 32.30 2.19
N THR A 896 18.10 33.43 1.69
CA THR A 896 18.78 34.44 2.50
C THR A 896 17.94 35.70 2.60
N VAL A 897 17.60 36.10 3.82
CA VAL A 897 16.95 37.39 4.13
C VAL A 897 18.03 38.40 4.53
N LYS A 898 18.22 39.42 3.70
CA LYS A 898 19.31 40.39 3.85
C LYS A 898 19.06 41.37 4.99
N ASN A 899 20.10 41.63 5.79
CA ASN A 899 20.07 42.58 6.91
C ASN A 899 18.93 42.31 7.91
N PHE A 900 18.65 41.03 8.20
CA PHE A 900 17.59 40.66 9.13
C PHE A 900 18.00 41.03 10.56
N ASN A 901 17.17 41.80 11.24
CA ASN A 901 17.40 42.18 12.64
C ASN A 901 16.93 41.05 13.57
N LEU A 902 17.85 40.42 14.27
CA LEU A 902 17.54 39.41 15.28
C LEU A 902 17.19 40.00 16.65
N ASP A 903 17.33 41.30 16.88
CA ASP A 903 17.03 41.88 18.19
C ASP A 903 15.60 41.57 18.64
N GLY A 904 15.47 40.97 19.82
CA GLY A 904 14.18 40.62 20.41
C GLY A 904 13.76 39.17 20.18
N PHE A 905 12.45 38.95 20.22
CA PHE A 905 11.82 37.64 20.03
C PHE A 905 11.72 37.31 18.53
N PHE A 906 12.09 36.09 18.16
CA PHE A 906 11.93 35.58 16.80
C PHE A 906 11.74 34.07 16.82
N LYS A 907 10.66 33.55 16.23
CA LYS A 907 10.39 32.12 16.07
C LYS A 907 9.66 31.84 14.76
N LEU A 908 10.21 30.91 13.98
CA LEU A 908 9.53 30.27 12.85
C LEU A 908 8.56 29.18 13.31
N ASN A 909 7.61 28.85 12.43
CA ASN A 909 6.58 27.84 12.66
C ASN A 909 5.78 28.11 13.95
N GLN A 910 5.15 29.28 14.01
CA GLN A 910 4.22 29.70 15.03
C GLN A 910 3.11 28.65 15.18
N ASP A 911 2.78 28.35 16.44
CA ASP A 911 1.86 27.31 16.86
C ASP A 911 2.18 25.90 16.33
N SER A 912 3.40 25.69 15.81
CA SER A 912 3.85 24.43 15.22
C SER A 912 2.87 23.84 14.18
N GLN A 913 2.24 24.71 13.38
CA GLN A 913 1.20 24.33 12.42
C GLN A 913 1.75 23.75 11.11
N THR A 914 3.04 23.95 10.85
CA THR A 914 3.73 23.47 9.65
C THR A 914 4.41 22.14 9.94
N VAL A 915 4.31 21.19 9.00
CA VAL A 915 4.83 19.82 9.10
C VAL A 915 6.35 19.80 8.86
N VAL A 916 7.10 20.51 9.70
CA VAL A 916 8.56 20.66 9.62
C VAL A 916 9.20 20.60 11.00
N ARG A 917 10.53 20.43 11.01
CA ARG A 917 11.38 20.73 12.18
C ARG A 917 12.09 22.04 11.97
N VAL A 918 12.32 22.82 13.02
CA VAL A 918 13.15 24.02 12.97
C VAL A 918 14.41 23.84 13.81
N ASP A 919 15.56 23.92 13.17
CA ASP A 919 16.89 23.80 13.77
C ASP A 919 17.53 25.19 13.88
N TYR A 920 17.40 25.81 15.05
CA TYR A 920 18.04 27.10 15.33
C TYR A 920 19.50 26.90 15.73
N SER A 921 20.39 27.73 15.16
CA SER A 921 21.76 27.82 15.67
C SER A 921 21.78 28.11 17.17
N GLN A 922 22.83 27.66 17.86
CA GLN A 922 22.96 27.80 19.32
C GLN A 922 22.80 29.26 19.78
N GLU A 923 23.31 30.23 19.01
CA GLU A 923 23.15 31.65 19.27
C GLU A 923 21.67 32.07 19.28
N ILE A 924 20.93 31.71 18.22
CA ILE A 924 19.52 32.05 18.08
C ILE A 924 18.70 31.36 19.18
N LEU A 925 18.93 30.07 19.42
CA LEU A 925 18.25 29.31 20.45
C LEU A 925 18.45 29.96 21.84
N SER A 926 19.70 30.21 22.24
CA SER A 926 20.01 30.73 23.57
C SER A 926 19.62 32.19 23.79
N ASN A 927 19.70 33.05 22.77
CA ASN A 927 19.51 34.49 22.95
C ASN A 927 18.14 35.00 22.51
N HIS A 928 17.45 34.29 21.59
CA HIS A 928 16.22 34.79 20.93
C HIS A 928 15.02 33.86 21.06
N ILE A 929 15.22 32.61 21.45
CA ILE A 929 14.14 31.63 21.71
C ILE A 929 13.96 31.41 23.21
N LEU A 930 14.97 30.88 23.91
CA LEU A 930 14.85 30.46 25.31
C LEU A 930 14.48 31.59 26.29
N PRO A 931 15.03 32.82 26.19
CA PRO A 931 14.66 33.92 27.10
C PRO A 931 13.18 34.32 26.97
N TYR A 932 12.53 33.94 25.88
CA TYR A 932 11.13 34.23 25.58
C TYR A 932 10.22 33.01 25.73
N PHE A 933 10.73 31.84 26.15
CA PHE A 933 9.98 30.59 26.23
C PHE A 933 8.69 30.71 27.06
N LYS A 934 8.70 31.53 28.12
CA LYS A 934 7.51 31.77 28.95
C LYS A 934 6.37 32.46 28.18
N LYS A 935 6.69 33.25 27.15
CA LYS A 935 5.70 33.95 26.30
C LYS A 935 5.04 33.04 25.26
N PHE A 936 5.61 31.87 24.99
CA PHE A 936 5.14 30.97 23.94
C PHE A 936 3.76 30.41 24.27
N SER A 937 2.97 30.20 23.20
CA SER A 937 1.77 29.39 23.27
C SER A 937 2.12 27.97 23.73
N SER A 938 1.12 27.24 24.22
CA SER A 938 1.28 25.81 24.56
C SER A 938 1.85 24.99 23.39
N LYS A 939 1.39 25.28 22.15
CA LYS A 939 1.88 24.62 20.93
C LYS A 939 3.34 24.95 20.63
N ASP A 940 3.74 26.20 20.80
CA ASP A 940 5.12 26.63 20.57
C ASP A 940 6.11 26.06 21.58
N LYS A 941 5.69 25.93 22.84
CA LYS A 941 6.48 25.21 23.85
C LYS A 941 6.70 23.76 23.44
N VAL A 942 5.64 23.07 22.99
CA VAL A 942 5.72 21.70 22.46
C VAL A 942 6.67 21.62 21.26
N GLY A 943 6.50 22.50 20.27
CA GLY A 943 7.34 22.51 19.06
C GLY A 943 8.83 22.65 19.37
N VAL A 944 9.20 23.60 20.24
CA VAL A 944 10.61 23.80 20.62
C VAL A 944 11.17 22.60 21.38
N ILE A 945 10.43 22.03 22.33
CA ILE A 945 10.86 20.81 23.05
C ILE A 945 11.04 19.65 22.07
N ALA A 946 10.07 19.45 21.18
CA ALA A 946 10.05 18.34 20.24
C ALA A 946 11.15 18.43 19.19
N ASP A 947 11.39 19.62 18.65
CA ASP A 947 12.40 19.87 17.62
C ASP A 947 13.80 19.68 18.20
N VAL A 948 14.12 20.32 19.32
CA VAL A 948 15.43 20.17 19.99
C VAL A 948 15.69 18.71 20.37
N ALA A 949 14.69 18.01 20.92
CA ALA A 949 14.85 16.60 21.28
C ALA A 949 15.03 15.70 20.06
N SER A 950 14.24 15.90 19.00
CA SER A 950 14.33 15.07 17.78
C SER A 950 15.64 15.29 17.04
N ILE A 951 16.11 16.54 16.99
CA ILE A 951 17.41 16.90 16.38
C ILE A 951 18.56 16.29 17.18
N ALA A 952 18.50 16.29 18.52
CA ALA A 952 19.48 15.61 19.35
C ALA A 952 19.56 14.09 19.07
N ILE A 953 18.40 13.44 18.90
CA ILE A 953 18.29 12.01 18.56
C ILE A 953 18.87 11.72 17.16
N SER A 954 18.72 12.66 16.21
CA SER A 954 19.03 12.45 14.80
C SER A 954 20.46 12.01 14.50
N GLY A 955 21.40 12.08 15.43
CA GLY A 955 22.76 11.57 15.16
C GLY A 955 23.59 12.48 14.25
N ASP A 956 23.12 13.67 13.87
CA ASP A 956 23.93 14.69 13.19
C ASP A 956 25.18 15.01 14.04
N GLU A 957 26.36 15.06 13.42
CA GLU A 957 27.62 15.37 14.09
C GLU A 957 27.65 16.79 14.67
N LYS A 958 26.80 17.68 14.14
CA LYS A 958 26.68 19.08 14.57
C LYS A 958 25.75 19.28 15.76
N THR A 959 25.02 18.24 16.20
CA THR A 959 24.03 18.33 17.27
C THR A 959 24.27 17.29 18.36
N ASP A 960 23.97 17.64 19.60
CA ASP A 960 24.31 16.85 20.79
C ASP A 960 23.10 16.75 21.73
N THR A 961 22.91 15.58 22.34
CA THR A 961 21.98 15.38 23.46
C THR A 961 22.17 16.39 24.59
N ILE A 962 23.38 16.93 24.77
CA ILE A 962 23.64 18.01 25.72
C ILE A 962 22.76 19.25 25.48
N THR A 963 22.44 19.59 24.23
CA THR A 963 21.54 20.72 23.92
C THR A 963 20.14 20.48 24.49
N PHE A 964 19.63 19.26 24.40
CA PHE A 964 18.35 18.88 25.00
C PHE A 964 18.42 18.90 26.55
N LEU A 965 19.49 18.38 27.15
CA LEU A 965 19.66 18.42 28.61
C LEU A 965 19.74 19.87 29.15
N ASN A 966 20.45 20.75 28.44
CA ASN A 966 20.52 22.17 28.76
C ASN A 966 19.17 22.87 28.61
N LEU A 967 18.40 22.54 27.56
CA LEU A 967 17.03 23.03 27.41
C LEU A 967 16.19 22.64 28.63
N VAL A 968 16.16 21.37 29.01
CA VAL A 968 15.37 20.86 30.14
C VAL A 968 15.80 21.51 31.45
N LYS A 969 17.11 21.62 31.70
CA LYS A 969 17.65 22.30 32.87
C LYS A 969 17.20 23.76 32.93
N SER A 970 17.31 24.49 31.82
CA SER A 970 16.89 25.91 31.74
C SER A 970 15.39 26.08 31.98
N ILE A 971 14.55 25.35 31.26
CA ILE A 971 13.09 25.58 31.28
C ILE A 971 12.39 24.97 32.51
N VAL A 972 13.03 24.04 33.24
CA VAL A 972 12.43 23.39 34.42
C VAL A 972 13.21 23.66 35.70
N LEU A 973 14.51 23.36 35.72
CA LEU A 973 15.29 23.34 36.96
C LEU A 973 15.76 24.74 37.38
N ASP A 974 16.19 25.57 36.42
CA ASP A 974 16.76 26.88 36.69
C ASP A 974 15.68 27.97 36.83
N GLU A 975 14.80 28.10 35.83
CA GLU A 975 13.87 29.24 35.73
C GLU A 975 12.38 28.87 35.75
N ASP A 976 12.03 27.58 35.66
CA ASP A 976 10.64 27.08 35.64
C ASP A 976 9.75 27.81 34.58
N LEU A 977 10.28 27.91 33.36
CA LEU A 977 9.65 28.58 32.22
C LEU A 977 8.50 27.76 31.62
N ILE A 978 8.47 26.44 31.87
CA ILE A 978 7.40 25.55 31.40
C ILE A 978 6.08 25.81 32.14
N GLY A 979 6.14 26.04 33.46
CA GLY A 979 4.97 26.23 34.31
C GLY A 979 4.06 24.99 34.38
N GLU A 980 2.75 25.21 34.45
CA GLU A 980 1.71 24.16 34.54
C GLU A 980 1.06 23.84 33.18
N SER A 981 1.78 24.04 32.06
CA SER A 981 1.24 23.68 30.74
C SER A 981 1.18 22.17 30.57
N TYR A 982 -0.03 21.59 30.68
CA TYR A 982 -0.25 20.14 30.53
C TYR A 982 0.40 19.56 29.27
N VAL A 983 0.15 20.16 28.12
CA VAL A 983 0.63 19.65 26.82
C VAL A 983 2.14 19.82 26.63
N ALA A 984 2.75 20.88 27.17
CA ALA A 984 4.21 21.01 27.15
C ALA A 984 4.88 19.94 28.03
N TRP A 985 4.27 19.64 29.19
CA TRP A 985 4.70 18.51 30.03
C TRP A 985 4.47 17.16 29.34
N LEU A 986 3.34 16.98 28.65
CA LEU A 986 3.06 15.76 27.88
C LEU A 986 4.18 15.45 26.88
N GLU A 987 4.61 16.47 26.13
CA GLU A 987 5.73 16.36 25.19
C GLU A 987 7.05 16.08 25.92
N LEU A 988 7.39 16.87 26.94
CA LEU A 988 8.63 16.72 27.70
C LEU A 988 8.74 15.32 28.32
N CYS A 989 7.66 14.81 28.92
CA CYS A 989 7.61 13.48 29.52
C CYS A 989 7.89 12.39 28.48
N SER A 990 7.32 12.50 27.29
CA SER A 990 7.57 11.58 26.17
C SER A 990 9.06 11.56 25.80
N ARG A 991 9.70 12.74 25.71
CA ARG A 991 11.14 12.85 25.39
C ARG A 991 12.05 12.34 26.51
N LEU A 992 11.72 12.62 27.77
CA LEU A 992 12.45 12.07 28.92
C LEU A 992 12.31 10.54 29.01
N SER A 993 11.14 9.99 28.67
CA SER A 993 10.97 8.54 28.58
C SER A 993 11.85 7.94 27.48
N ALA A 994 11.92 8.56 26.30
CA ALA A 994 12.80 8.08 25.22
C ALA A 994 14.29 8.14 25.61
N LEU A 995 14.71 9.21 26.28
CA LEU A 995 16.04 9.35 26.87
C LEU A 995 16.31 8.23 27.89
N LYS A 996 15.37 7.99 28.81
CA LYS A 996 15.48 6.92 29.81
C LYS A 996 15.63 5.55 29.15
N THR A 997 14.77 5.22 28.18
CA THR A 997 14.77 3.92 27.49
C THR A 997 16.06 3.66 26.70
N THR A 998 16.71 4.71 26.19
CA THR A 998 17.92 4.61 25.35
C THR A 998 19.23 4.68 26.14
N PHE A 999 19.29 5.49 27.20
CA PHE A 999 20.51 5.66 28.02
C PHE A 999 20.53 4.82 29.29
N SER A 1000 19.56 3.91 29.46
CA SER A 1000 19.55 2.94 30.56
C SER A 1000 19.75 1.53 30.05
N GLY A 1001 20.70 0.81 30.64
CA GLY A 1001 21.09 -0.52 30.16
C GLY A 1001 22.19 -1.13 31.01
N GLU A 1002 23.26 -1.60 30.35
CA GLU A 1002 24.36 -2.30 31.01
C GLU A 1002 25.20 -1.38 31.93
N ASP A 1003 25.39 -0.11 31.55
CA ASP A 1003 26.04 0.88 32.41
C ASP A 1003 25.08 1.32 33.52
N LYS A 1004 25.26 0.73 34.71
CA LYS A 1004 24.47 1.03 35.90
C LYS A 1004 24.66 2.45 36.40
N ASP A 1005 25.88 2.99 36.34
CA ASP A 1005 26.16 4.36 36.81
C ASP A 1005 25.44 5.38 35.94
N LEU A 1006 25.55 5.25 34.61
CA LEU A 1006 24.79 6.11 33.69
C LEU A 1006 23.27 5.97 33.89
N SER A 1007 22.79 4.73 34.06
CA SER A 1007 21.36 4.46 34.29
C SER A 1007 20.84 5.12 35.58
N GLU A 1008 21.64 5.11 36.65
CA GLU A 1008 21.31 5.74 37.94
C GLU A 1008 21.31 7.27 37.82
N ARG A 1009 22.32 7.87 37.19
CA ARG A 1009 22.41 9.33 36.98
C ARG A 1009 21.27 9.87 36.10
N ILE A 1010 20.93 9.19 35.02
CA ILE A 1010 19.76 9.54 34.20
C ILE A 1010 18.48 9.49 35.03
N THR A 1011 18.34 8.48 35.89
CA THR A 1011 17.18 8.35 36.79
C THR A 1011 17.13 9.51 37.79
N HIS A 1012 18.28 9.91 38.35
CA HIS A 1012 18.36 11.04 39.26
C HIS A 1012 18.00 12.35 38.55
N PHE A 1013 18.58 12.64 37.39
CA PHE A 1013 18.23 13.82 36.59
C PHE A 1013 16.73 13.90 36.31
N ILE A 1014 16.13 12.82 35.79
CA ILE A 1014 14.70 12.78 35.47
C ILE A 1014 13.85 12.93 36.74
N ARG A 1015 14.24 12.30 37.86
CA ARG A 1015 13.58 12.50 39.16
C ARG A 1015 13.60 13.96 39.58
N SER A 1016 14.73 14.64 39.46
CA SER A 1016 14.86 16.07 39.80
C SER A 1016 13.93 16.95 38.96
N VAL A 1017 13.77 16.65 37.66
CA VAL A 1017 12.85 17.37 36.77
C VAL A 1017 11.40 17.30 37.26
N TYR A 1018 10.92 16.14 37.69
CA TYR A 1018 9.53 15.99 38.16
C TYR A 1018 9.30 16.46 39.59
N SER A 1019 10.31 16.42 40.45
CA SER A 1019 10.13 16.48 41.90
C SER A 1019 9.42 17.76 42.37
N LYS A 1020 9.84 18.93 41.88
CA LYS A 1020 9.28 20.23 42.29
C LYS A 1020 7.78 20.32 42.01
N LEU A 1021 7.37 19.99 40.78
CA LEU A 1021 5.97 20.09 40.38
C LEU A 1021 5.11 18.97 41.00
N ALA A 1022 5.64 17.75 41.10
CA ALA A 1022 4.93 16.64 41.75
C ALA A 1022 4.62 16.94 43.22
N ILE A 1023 5.60 17.44 43.99
CA ILE A 1023 5.41 17.81 45.39
C ILE A 1023 4.38 18.93 45.54
N LYS A 1024 4.38 19.91 44.64
CA LYS A 1024 3.35 20.95 44.62
C LYS A 1024 1.96 20.34 44.41
N LEU A 1025 1.79 19.56 43.34
CA LEU A 1025 0.51 18.99 42.92
C LEU A 1025 -0.02 17.93 43.90
N LEU A 1026 0.85 17.29 44.69
CA LEU A 1026 0.44 16.39 45.78
C LEU A 1026 -0.47 17.10 46.79
N SER A 1027 -0.14 18.35 47.15
CA SER A 1027 -0.86 19.11 48.19
C SER A 1027 -2.00 19.97 47.64
N GLU A 1028 -2.09 20.11 46.32
CA GLU A 1028 -3.03 21.01 45.67
C GLU A 1028 -4.36 20.32 45.37
N GLU A 1029 -5.46 20.89 45.85
CA GLU A 1029 -6.81 20.51 45.43
C GLU A 1029 -7.05 21.04 44.01
N VAL A 1030 -7.47 20.14 43.12
CA VAL A 1030 -7.76 20.46 41.72
C VAL A 1030 -9.25 20.30 41.51
N ASP A 1031 -9.89 21.30 40.90
CA ASP A 1031 -11.28 21.19 40.48
C ASP A 1031 -11.39 20.08 39.43
N ALA A 1032 -12.23 19.08 39.67
CA ALA A 1032 -12.45 17.97 38.75
C ALA A 1032 -13.01 18.42 37.38
N ASN A 1033 -13.54 19.65 37.28
CA ASN A 1033 -13.98 20.24 36.01
C ASN A 1033 -12.83 20.88 35.23
N ASP A 1034 -11.69 21.18 35.85
CA ASP A 1034 -10.48 21.63 35.15
C ASP A 1034 -9.77 20.39 34.58
N VAL A 1035 -10.18 20.04 33.36
CA VAL A 1035 -9.71 18.84 32.65
C VAL A 1035 -8.19 18.89 32.46
N LEU A 1036 -7.63 20.02 32.03
CA LEU A 1036 -6.20 20.12 31.74
C LEU A 1036 -5.35 20.00 33.01
N LYS A 1037 -5.77 20.63 34.10
CA LYS A 1037 -5.06 20.54 35.38
C LYS A 1037 -5.18 19.18 36.04
N THR A 1038 -6.34 18.54 35.93
CA THR A 1038 -6.55 17.14 36.38
C THR A 1038 -5.62 16.19 35.62
N LYS A 1039 -5.54 16.32 34.29
CA LYS A 1039 -4.61 15.52 33.47
C LYS A 1039 -3.15 15.83 33.78
N LEU A 1040 -2.77 17.10 34.00
CA LEU A 1040 -1.41 17.45 34.44
C LEU A 1040 -1.06 16.77 35.77
N LYS A 1041 -1.94 16.88 36.78
CA LYS A 1041 -1.73 16.25 38.08
C LYS A 1041 -1.54 14.75 37.95
N ALA A 1042 -2.44 14.05 37.27
CA ALA A 1042 -2.30 12.62 37.03
C ALA A 1042 -0.98 12.29 36.31
N HIS A 1043 -0.68 12.97 35.20
CA HIS A 1043 0.48 12.69 34.37
C HIS A 1043 1.83 12.93 35.09
N ILE A 1044 1.94 14.01 35.86
CA ILE A 1044 3.14 14.32 36.64
C ILE A 1044 3.31 13.34 37.80
N LEU A 1045 2.24 13.03 38.54
CA LEU A 1045 2.31 12.07 39.64
C LEU A 1045 2.67 10.67 39.14
N ASN A 1046 2.10 10.24 38.01
CA ASN A 1046 2.45 8.98 37.34
C ASN A 1046 3.95 8.88 37.08
N SER A 1047 4.50 9.90 36.42
CA SER A 1047 5.93 9.93 36.06
C SER A 1047 6.81 9.98 37.31
N ALA A 1048 6.50 10.87 38.25
CA ALA A 1048 7.24 11.02 39.50
C ALA A 1048 7.26 9.72 40.33
N ALA A 1049 6.17 8.96 40.35
CA ALA A 1049 6.12 7.67 41.02
C ALA A 1049 7.03 6.63 40.37
N THR A 1050 6.99 6.48 39.04
CA THR A 1050 7.85 5.54 38.32
C THR A 1050 9.34 5.83 38.56
N TYR A 1051 9.70 7.11 38.76
CA TYR A 1051 11.06 7.52 39.12
C TYR A 1051 11.34 7.57 40.62
N GLN A 1052 10.42 7.08 41.47
CA GLN A 1052 10.55 6.93 42.92
C GLN A 1052 10.76 8.24 43.69
N VAL A 1053 9.96 9.27 43.41
CA VAL A 1053 9.84 10.43 44.31
C VAL A 1053 9.18 9.98 45.63
N PRO A 1054 9.85 10.06 46.79
CA PRO A 1054 9.40 9.42 48.03
C PRO A 1054 8.00 9.82 48.52
N GLU A 1055 7.68 11.12 48.47
CA GLU A 1055 6.40 11.69 48.91
C GLU A 1055 5.24 11.17 48.05
N VAL A 1056 5.49 11.04 46.75
CA VAL A 1056 4.51 10.54 45.77
C VAL A 1056 4.25 9.06 45.99
N LYS A 1057 5.31 8.27 46.25
CA LYS A 1057 5.19 6.83 46.54
C LYS A 1057 4.31 6.58 47.76
N GLN A 1058 4.50 7.34 48.85
CA GLN A 1058 3.71 7.16 50.07
C GLN A 1058 2.20 7.35 49.81
N LEU A 1059 1.83 8.35 49.02
CA LEU A 1059 0.44 8.61 48.65
C LEU A 1059 -0.15 7.46 47.82
N ALA A 1060 0.60 6.95 46.83
CA ALA A 1060 0.14 5.85 45.99
C ALA A 1060 -0.15 4.57 46.80
N HIS A 1061 0.72 4.22 47.76
CA HIS A 1061 0.47 3.09 48.66
C HIS A 1061 -0.79 3.28 49.52
N SER A 1062 -1.07 4.51 49.96
CA SER A 1062 -2.31 4.82 50.68
C SER A 1062 -3.55 4.57 49.80
N TYR A 1063 -3.54 5.08 48.56
CA TYR A 1063 -4.64 4.85 47.61
C TYR A 1063 -4.79 3.38 47.23
N PHE A 1064 -3.70 2.65 47.07
CA PHE A 1064 -3.76 1.22 46.78
C PHE A 1064 -4.34 0.44 47.97
N GLY A 1065 -4.01 0.84 49.20
CA GLY A 1065 -4.66 0.31 50.41
C GLY A 1065 -6.17 0.56 50.42
N SER A 1066 -6.62 1.76 50.06
CA SER A 1066 -8.05 2.07 49.88
C SER A 1066 -8.69 1.24 48.77
N TRP A 1067 -8.01 1.07 47.63
CA TRP A 1067 -8.46 0.24 46.52
C TRP A 1067 -8.70 -1.21 46.94
N LYS A 1068 -7.78 -1.83 47.69
CA LYS A 1068 -7.95 -3.19 48.22
C LYS A 1068 -9.17 -3.34 49.13
N GLN A 1069 -9.59 -2.28 49.82
CA GLN A 1069 -10.69 -2.32 50.79
C GLN A 1069 -12.06 -2.04 50.16
N SER A 1070 -12.15 -1.02 49.29
CA SER A 1070 -13.44 -0.51 48.78
C SER A 1070 -13.54 -0.45 47.27
N LYS A 1071 -12.45 -0.70 46.52
CA LYS A 1071 -12.34 -0.40 45.08
C LYS A 1071 -12.75 1.03 44.71
N THR A 1072 -12.53 1.98 45.62
CA THR A 1072 -12.93 3.39 45.42
C THR A 1072 -11.74 4.30 45.60
N ILE A 1073 -11.27 4.85 44.48
CA ILE A 1073 -10.32 5.98 44.39
C ILE A 1073 -10.78 6.88 43.25
N ASP A 1074 -10.23 8.08 43.16
CA ASP A 1074 -10.43 8.95 41.98
C ASP A 1074 -10.03 8.19 40.70
N PRO A 1075 -10.92 8.06 39.71
CA PRO A 1075 -10.62 7.41 38.44
C PRO A 1075 -9.33 7.90 37.76
N ALA A 1076 -9.04 9.21 37.83
CA ALA A 1076 -7.83 9.81 37.25
C ALA A 1076 -6.52 9.33 37.90
N LEU A 1077 -6.62 8.75 39.11
CA LEU A 1077 -5.48 8.26 39.88
C LEU A 1077 -5.37 6.72 39.85
N ARG A 1078 -6.18 6.01 39.05
CA ARG A 1078 -6.10 4.55 38.94
C ARG A 1078 -4.76 4.08 38.39
N TYR A 1079 -4.35 4.62 37.24
CA TYR A 1079 -3.06 4.29 36.64
C TYR A 1079 -1.91 4.63 37.61
N PHE A 1080 -1.91 5.85 38.16
CA PHE A 1080 -0.97 6.32 39.18
C PHE A 1080 -0.79 5.30 40.30
N THR A 1081 -1.91 4.90 40.90
CA THR A 1081 -1.93 4.03 42.07
C THR A 1081 -1.35 2.66 41.75
N PHE A 1082 -1.78 2.05 40.63
CA PHE A 1082 -1.31 0.72 40.24
C PHE A 1082 0.15 0.75 39.80
N SER A 1083 0.53 1.67 38.91
CA SER A 1083 1.90 1.73 38.36
C SER A 1083 2.93 2.03 39.45
N SER A 1084 2.60 2.88 40.42
CA SER A 1084 3.47 3.18 41.57
C SER A 1084 3.81 1.95 42.38
N VAL A 1085 2.81 1.15 42.77
CA VAL A 1085 3.02 -0.06 43.57
C VAL A 1085 3.77 -1.12 42.77
N LEU A 1086 3.42 -1.30 41.49
CA LEU A 1086 4.06 -2.27 40.61
C LEU A 1086 5.52 -1.95 40.30
N SER A 1087 5.86 -0.66 40.19
CA SER A 1087 7.24 -0.20 39.98
C SER A 1087 8.11 -0.23 41.25
N SER A 1088 7.50 -0.51 42.40
CA SER A 1088 8.20 -0.48 43.68
C SER A 1088 9.07 -1.73 43.90
N PRO A 1089 10.27 -1.62 44.51
CA PRO A 1089 11.12 -2.78 44.80
C PRO A 1089 10.49 -3.82 45.76
N ASP A 1090 9.51 -3.42 46.57
CA ASP A 1090 8.81 -4.24 47.56
C ASP A 1090 7.47 -4.82 47.06
N VAL A 1091 7.21 -4.77 45.74
CA VAL A 1091 5.99 -5.34 45.13
C VAL A 1091 5.83 -6.84 45.45
N THR A 1092 4.61 -7.24 45.80
CA THR A 1092 4.28 -8.64 46.14
C THR A 1092 3.39 -9.30 45.08
N GLU A 1093 3.28 -10.63 45.13
CA GLU A 1093 2.37 -11.38 44.27
C GLU A 1093 0.89 -11.05 44.55
N ASP A 1094 0.54 -10.71 45.79
CA ASP A 1094 -0.81 -10.25 46.13
C ASP A 1094 -1.15 -8.91 45.46
N ASP A 1095 -0.19 -7.99 45.40
CA ASP A 1095 -0.37 -6.70 44.71
C ASP A 1095 -0.64 -6.90 43.21
N VAL A 1096 0.13 -7.79 42.57
CA VAL A 1096 -0.09 -8.15 41.15
C VAL A 1096 -1.46 -8.79 40.95
N LYS A 1097 -1.89 -9.68 41.85
CA LYS A 1097 -3.21 -10.32 41.78
C LYS A 1097 -4.35 -9.31 41.88
N VAL A 1098 -4.22 -8.29 42.73
CA VAL A 1098 -5.22 -7.22 42.84
C VAL A 1098 -5.37 -6.45 41.52
N VAL A 1099 -4.28 -6.17 40.82
CA VAL A 1099 -4.34 -5.47 39.53
C VAL A 1099 -4.83 -6.40 38.40
N LEU A 1100 -4.45 -7.68 38.40
CA LEU A 1100 -4.96 -8.67 37.45
C LEU A 1100 -6.47 -8.92 37.61
N ASP A 1101 -7.02 -8.86 38.83
CA ASP A 1101 -8.47 -8.93 39.03
C ASP A 1101 -9.20 -7.81 38.28
N GLU A 1102 -8.59 -6.63 38.17
CA GLU A 1102 -9.15 -5.50 37.42
C GLU A 1102 -9.11 -5.72 35.90
N VAL A 1103 -8.18 -6.53 35.39
CA VAL A 1103 -8.15 -6.93 33.97
C VAL A 1103 -9.30 -7.89 33.66
N ILE A 1104 -9.50 -8.88 34.53
CA ILE A 1104 -10.48 -9.97 34.36
C ILE A 1104 -11.90 -9.47 34.67
N ASN A 1105 -12.05 -8.72 35.76
CA ASN A 1105 -13.31 -8.22 36.31
C ASN A 1105 -13.27 -6.69 36.43
N PRO A 1106 -13.27 -5.96 35.31
CA PRO A 1106 -13.11 -4.52 35.32
C PRO A 1106 -14.28 -3.83 36.04
N SER A 1107 -13.95 -2.90 36.94
CA SER A 1107 -14.90 -2.03 37.64
C SER A 1107 -15.48 -0.91 36.76
N ALA A 1108 -14.84 -0.61 35.63
CA ALA A 1108 -15.32 0.31 34.59
C ALA A 1108 -14.86 -0.16 33.20
N LEU A 1109 -15.51 0.28 32.11
CA LEU A 1109 -15.17 -0.18 30.76
C LEU A 1109 -13.69 0.06 30.39
N ASP A 1110 -13.13 1.19 30.83
CA ASP A 1110 -11.75 1.61 30.59
C ASP A 1110 -10.73 1.02 31.57
N SER A 1111 -11.18 0.45 32.70
CA SER A 1111 -10.27 0.08 33.79
C SER A 1111 -9.37 -1.10 33.45
N ARG A 1112 -9.80 -1.99 32.54
CA ARG A 1112 -8.95 -3.05 31.99
C ARG A 1112 -7.74 -2.48 31.24
N GLU A 1113 -7.96 -1.51 30.35
CA GLU A 1113 -6.90 -0.89 29.54
C GLU A 1113 -5.88 -0.19 30.47
N VAL A 1114 -6.38 0.49 31.51
CA VAL A 1114 -5.57 1.12 32.57
C VAL A 1114 -4.74 0.10 33.35
N ALA A 1115 -5.36 -1.00 33.80
CA ALA A 1115 -4.69 -2.05 34.58
C ALA A 1115 -3.61 -2.78 33.75
N LEU A 1116 -3.90 -3.13 32.49
CA LEU A 1116 -2.93 -3.74 31.57
C LEU A 1116 -1.72 -2.83 31.36
N SER A 1117 -1.96 -1.54 31.16
CA SER A 1117 -0.88 -0.56 31.00
C SER A 1117 -0.03 -0.45 32.27
N ALA A 1118 -0.67 -0.41 33.45
CA ALA A 1118 0.01 -0.33 34.73
C ALA A 1118 0.90 -1.56 35.01
N LEU A 1119 0.42 -2.77 34.70
CA LEU A 1119 1.15 -4.05 34.82
C LEU A 1119 2.51 -4.05 34.10
N GLY A 1120 2.66 -3.26 33.03
CA GLY A 1120 3.94 -3.11 32.32
C GLY A 1120 5.06 -2.44 33.13
N ASN A 1121 4.72 -1.73 34.21
CA ASN A 1121 5.68 -1.05 35.08
C ASN A 1121 6.28 -1.95 36.17
N ILE A 1122 6.04 -3.27 36.12
CA ILE A 1122 6.51 -4.23 37.13
C ILE A 1122 8.04 -4.17 37.32
N SER A 1123 8.50 -4.06 38.56
CA SER A 1123 9.93 -4.00 38.91
C SER A 1123 10.56 -5.40 39.09
N SER A 1124 9.76 -6.39 39.51
CA SER A 1124 10.22 -7.75 39.82
C SER A 1124 10.26 -8.64 38.58
N LYS A 1125 11.46 -9.14 38.23
CA LYS A 1125 11.68 -10.06 37.10
C LYS A 1125 10.89 -11.37 37.22
N GLU A 1126 10.74 -11.90 38.43
CA GLU A 1126 10.02 -13.16 38.66
C GLU A 1126 8.50 -12.98 38.50
N LEU A 1127 7.96 -11.86 38.98
CA LEU A 1127 6.54 -11.53 38.77
C LEU A 1127 6.27 -11.14 37.32
N ALA A 1128 7.22 -10.48 36.64
CA ALA A 1128 7.12 -10.15 35.23
C ALA A 1128 6.90 -11.38 34.34
N LYS A 1129 7.61 -12.49 34.59
CA LYS A 1129 7.40 -13.76 33.87
C LYS A 1129 5.95 -14.26 33.98
N LYS A 1130 5.34 -14.15 35.18
CA LYS A 1130 3.93 -14.54 35.41
C LYS A 1130 2.97 -13.64 34.63
N ILE A 1131 3.23 -12.33 34.62
CA ILE A 1131 2.42 -11.34 33.90
C ILE A 1131 2.54 -11.57 32.38
N ILE A 1132 3.76 -11.73 31.86
CA ILE A 1132 4.03 -11.95 30.44
C ILE A 1132 3.32 -13.22 29.92
N ALA A 1133 3.30 -14.29 30.72
CA ALA A 1133 2.59 -15.53 30.36
C ALA A 1133 1.09 -15.33 30.11
N THR A 1134 0.47 -14.26 30.63
CA THR A 1134 -0.95 -13.97 30.40
C THR A 1134 -1.24 -13.49 28.97
N LEU A 1135 -0.23 -13.05 28.21
CA LEU A 1135 -0.40 -12.57 26.81
C LEU A 1135 -0.93 -13.64 25.85
N ILE A 1136 -0.79 -14.93 26.19
CA ILE A 1136 -1.31 -16.06 25.40
C ILE A 1136 -2.56 -16.71 26.03
N ASP A 1137 -3.04 -16.18 27.17
CA ASP A 1137 -4.28 -16.64 27.80
C ASP A 1137 -5.42 -15.64 27.53
N ILE A 1138 -6.23 -15.95 26.51
CA ILE A 1138 -7.34 -15.11 26.05
C ILE A 1138 -8.43 -14.88 27.11
N ASN A 1139 -8.48 -15.69 28.16
CA ASN A 1139 -9.43 -15.52 29.26
C ASN A 1139 -8.94 -14.50 30.29
N VAL A 1140 -7.65 -14.16 30.26
CA VAL A 1140 -7.04 -13.13 31.10
C VAL A 1140 -6.83 -11.87 30.31
N VAL A 1141 -6.10 -11.95 29.18
CA VAL A 1141 -5.82 -10.79 28.32
C VAL A 1141 -6.50 -11.02 26.97
N PRO A 1142 -7.59 -10.28 26.66
CA PRO A 1142 -8.17 -10.31 25.33
C PRO A 1142 -7.13 -9.95 24.27
N VAL A 1143 -7.15 -10.67 23.14
CA VAL A 1143 -6.14 -10.54 22.08
C VAL A 1143 -6.03 -9.09 21.56
N MET A 1144 -7.17 -8.39 21.42
CA MET A 1144 -7.23 -6.98 21.03
C MET A 1144 -6.56 -6.02 22.03
N ASP A 1145 -6.44 -6.41 23.30
CA ASP A 1145 -5.90 -5.60 24.39
C ASP A 1145 -4.44 -5.93 24.74
N ALA A 1146 -3.88 -6.99 24.16
CA ALA A 1146 -2.53 -7.48 24.48
C ALA A 1146 -1.44 -6.41 24.30
N HIS A 1147 -1.62 -5.49 23.35
CA HIS A 1147 -0.69 -4.41 23.07
C HIS A 1147 -0.56 -3.39 24.24
N PHE A 1148 -1.59 -3.19 25.06
CA PHE A 1148 -1.51 -2.30 26.23
C PHE A 1148 -0.50 -2.80 27.25
N LEU A 1149 -0.46 -4.12 27.47
CA LEU A 1149 0.49 -4.76 28.38
C LEU A 1149 1.88 -4.86 27.74
N ALA A 1150 1.97 -5.49 26.55
CA ALA A 1150 3.25 -5.75 25.89
C ALA A 1150 4.00 -4.47 25.52
N GLY A 1151 3.28 -3.43 25.07
CA GLY A 1151 3.86 -2.13 24.75
C GLY A 1151 4.53 -1.47 25.96
N ASN A 1152 3.90 -1.51 27.14
CA ASN A 1152 4.50 -0.95 28.36
C ASN A 1152 5.64 -1.82 28.91
N LEU A 1153 5.52 -3.14 28.85
CA LEU A 1153 6.62 -4.06 29.21
C LEU A 1153 7.86 -3.84 28.34
N SER A 1154 7.69 -3.57 27.04
CA SER A 1154 8.81 -3.33 26.12
C SER A 1154 9.61 -2.05 26.43
N LYS A 1155 8.95 -1.03 27.02
CA LYS A 1155 9.61 0.21 27.46
C LYS A 1155 10.34 0.05 28.79
N ASN A 1156 9.97 -0.97 29.57
CA ASN A 1156 10.56 -1.26 30.87
C ASN A 1156 11.89 -2.01 30.71
N THR A 1157 12.99 -1.27 30.82
CA THR A 1157 14.36 -1.80 30.62
C THR A 1157 14.76 -2.91 31.60
N ALA A 1158 14.03 -3.10 32.70
CA ALA A 1158 14.29 -4.19 33.65
C ALA A 1158 13.76 -5.54 33.16
N VAL A 1159 12.77 -5.56 32.25
CA VAL A 1159 12.03 -6.78 31.86
C VAL A 1159 11.84 -6.95 30.36
N ARG A 1160 12.13 -5.95 29.51
CA ARG A 1160 11.93 -6.03 28.05
C ARG A 1160 12.59 -7.25 27.39
N ASP A 1161 13.78 -7.64 27.86
CA ASP A 1161 14.48 -8.83 27.33
C ASP A 1161 13.73 -10.13 27.67
N ILE A 1162 13.09 -10.20 28.85
CA ILE A 1162 12.25 -11.34 29.26
C ILE A 1162 11.03 -11.46 28.35
N LEU A 1163 10.44 -10.32 27.96
CA LEU A 1163 9.33 -10.29 27.02
C LEU A 1163 9.76 -10.79 25.63
N TRP A 1164 10.93 -10.37 25.15
CA TRP A 1164 11.42 -10.84 23.85
C TRP A 1164 11.71 -12.34 23.83
N ASP A 1165 12.36 -12.88 24.86
CA ASP A 1165 12.58 -14.32 24.98
C ASP A 1165 11.25 -15.08 25.00
N PHE A 1166 10.25 -14.59 25.74
CA PHE A 1166 8.92 -15.18 25.73
C PHE A 1166 8.26 -15.14 24.34
N ILE A 1167 8.37 -14.03 23.62
CA ILE A 1167 7.83 -13.92 22.25
C ILE A 1167 8.50 -14.94 21.34
N LYS A 1168 9.82 -15.09 21.38
CA LYS A 1168 10.55 -16.10 20.60
C LYS A 1168 10.07 -17.51 20.92
N ASP A 1169 9.95 -17.84 22.20
CA ASP A 1169 9.55 -19.17 22.68
C ASP A 1169 8.09 -19.52 22.33
N ASN A 1170 7.21 -18.51 22.22
CA ASN A 1170 5.76 -18.70 22.05
C ASN A 1170 5.21 -18.14 20.74
N TYR A 1171 6.07 -17.79 19.78
CA TYR A 1171 5.67 -17.06 18.57
C TYR A 1171 4.58 -17.77 17.76
N ASN A 1172 4.65 -19.10 17.61
CA ASN A 1172 3.62 -19.84 16.88
C ASN A 1172 2.22 -19.69 17.51
N THR A 1173 2.15 -19.65 18.84
CA THR A 1173 0.90 -19.43 19.59
C THR A 1173 0.42 -17.99 19.42
N ILE A 1174 1.32 -17.01 19.58
CA ILE A 1174 1.02 -15.59 19.40
C ILE A 1174 0.50 -15.33 17.97
N TYR A 1175 1.23 -15.82 16.95
CA TYR A 1175 0.85 -15.72 15.56
C TYR A 1175 -0.53 -16.32 15.33
N LYS A 1176 -0.77 -17.56 15.76
CA LYS A 1176 -2.08 -18.22 15.57
C LYS A 1176 -3.24 -17.46 16.23
N LEU A 1177 -3.04 -16.89 17.42
CA LEU A 1177 -4.08 -16.13 18.12
C LEU A 1177 -4.37 -14.80 17.42
N MET A 1178 -3.32 -14.07 17.05
CA MET A 1178 -3.43 -12.69 16.57
C MET A 1178 -3.64 -12.58 15.06
N SER A 1179 -3.08 -13.46 14.24
CA SER A 1179 -3.20 -13.40 12.77
C SER A 1179 -4.60 -13.73 12.23
N THR A 1180 -5.54 -14.12 13.12
CA THR A 1180 -6.97 -14.14 12.80
C THR A 1180 -7.47 -12.77 12.33
N ASN A 1181 -6.83 -11.70 12.81
CA ASN A 1181 -6.99 -10.33 12.34
C ASN A 1181 -5.60 -9.68 12.24
N MET A 1182 -5.10 -9.50 11.02
CA MET A 1182 -3.74 -9.02 10.79
C MET A 1182 -3.46 -7.64 11.39
N VAL A 1183 -4.48 -6.77 11.51
CA VAL A 1183 -4.35 -5.47 12.19
C VAL A 1183 -3.93 -5.65 13.66
N VAL A 1184 -4.41 -6.69 14.34
CA VAL A 1184 -4.07 -6.94 15.74
C VAL A 1184 -2.62 -7.43 15.88
N LEU A 1185 -2.18 -8.33 15.01
CA LEU A 1185 -0.79 -8.82 15.01
C LEU A 1185 0.20 -7.72 14.63
N ASP A 1186 -0.09 -6.95 13.56
CA ASP A 1186 0.73 -5.80 13.14
C ASP A 1186 0.94 -4.82 14.29
N ARG A 1187 -0.15 -4.42 14.95
CA ARG A 1187 -0.14 -3.53 16.11
C ARG A 1187 0.70 -4.08 17.25
N PHE A 1188 0.59 -5.37 17.54
CA PHE A 1188 1.37 -6.03 18.58
C PHE A 1188 2.88 -5.97 18.28
N ILE A 1189 3.29 -6.31 17.05
CA ILE A 1189 4.69 -6.25 16.62
C ILE A 1189 5.23 -4.82 16.71
N ARG A 1190 4.49 -3.86 16.13
CA ARG A 1190 4.86 -2.43 16.07
C ARG A 1190 5.12 -1.83 17.44
N PHE A 1191 4.27 -2.13 18.43
CA PHE A 1191 4.40 -1.53 19.76
C PHE A 1191 5.34 -2.26 20.71
N THR A 1192 5.74 -3.50 20.41
CA THR A 1192 6.47 -4.35 21.37
C THR A 1192 7.97 -4.45 21.07
N LEU A 1193 8.39 -4.28 19.82
CA LEU A 1193 9.77 -4.63 19.43
C LEU A 1193 10.71 -3.43 19.21
N GLY A 1194 10.22 -2.19 19.10
CA GLY A 1194 11.04 -1.03 18.72
C GLY A 1194 11.90 -0.38 19.81
N ASN A 1195 11.87 -0.86 21.06
CA ASN A 1195 12.39 -0.16 22.23
C ASN A 1195 13.78 -0.64 22.71
N TYR A 1196 14.63 -1.13 21.80
CA TYR A 1196 16.00 -1.58 22.09
C TYR A 1196 17.05 -0.58 21.59
N GLN A 1197 18.30 -0.73 22.05
CA GLN A 1197 19.38 0.25 21.85
C GLN A 1197 20.70 -0.35 21.32
N SER A 1198 20.67 -1.51 20.65
CA SER A 1198 21.89 -2.14 20.13
C SER A 1198 21.70 -2.75 18.75
N GLU A 1199 22.76 -2.70 17.92
CA GLU A 1199 22.75 -3.34 16.60
C GLU A 1199 22.55 -4.85 16.71
N ALA A 1200 23.18 -5.49 17.71
CA ALA A 1200 23.02 -6.91 17.97
C ALA A 1200 21.56 -7.31 18.21
N MET A 1201 20.74 -6.44 18.82
CA MET A 1201 19.33 -6.70 19.00
C MET A 1201 18.53 -6.52 17.70
N ALA A 1202 18.89 -5.53 16.86
CA ALA A 1202 18.30 -5.41 15.53
C ALA A 1202 18.58 -6.67 14.70
N GLU A 1203 19.82 -7.18 14.75
CA GLU A 1203 20.21 -8.44 14.10
C GLU A 1203 19.45 -9.65 14.68
N ASP A 1204 19.24 -9.74 16.00
CA ASP A 1204 18.47 -10.86 16.61
C ASP A 1204 17.01 -10.84 16.13
N VAL A 1205 16.36 -9.67 16.10
CA VAL A 1205 14.99 -9.53 15.59
C VAL A 1205 14.92 -9.85 14.09
N GLU A 1206 15.84 -9.31 13.29
CA GLU A 1206 15.90 -9.56 11.84
C GLU A 1206 16.12 -11.05 11.54
N ASN A 1207 17.07 -11.69 12.22
CA ASN A 1207 17.33 -13.13 12.07
C ASN A 1207 16.14 -13.98 12.54
N PHE A 1208 15.44 -13.57 13.59
CA PHE A 1208 14.26 -14.29 14.05
C PHE A 1208 13.15 -14.34 13.00
N PHE A 1209 12.93 -13.25 12.26
CA PHE A 1209 11.87 -13.16 11.26
C PHE A 1209 12.29 -13.58 9.84
N LYS A 1210 13.58 -13.71 9.56
CA LYS A 1210 14.14 -13.99 8.22
C LYS A 1210 13.45 -15.14 7.45
N ASP A 1211 13.13 -16.22 8.14
CA ASP A 1211 12.52 -17.43 7.54
C ASP A 1211 11.02 -17.58 7.87
N LYS A 1212 10.37 -16.53 8.35
CA LYS A 1212 8.95 -16.53 8.75
C LYS A 1212 8.09 -15.78 7.74
N ASP A 1213 6.81 -16.14 7.69
CA ASP A 1213 5.82 -15.35 6.95
C ASP A 1213 5.54 -14.04 7.69
N VAL A 1214 5.89 -12.93 7.04
CA VAL A 1214 5.71 -11.57 7.57
C VAL A 1214 4.58 -10.82 6.87
N ASN A 1215 3.85 -11.47 5.96
CA ASN A 1215 2.77 -10.85 5.19
C ASN A 1215 1.72 -10.23 6.13
N GLY A 1216 1.43 -8.95 5.92
CA GLY A 1216 0.47 -8.17 6.70
C GLY A 1216 1.09 -7.40 7.87
N PHE A 1217 2.41 -7.52 8.12
CA PHE A 1217 3.13 -6.68 9.10
C PHE A 1217 4.59 -6.39 8.72
N GLU A 1218 5.01 -6.68 7.48
CA GLU A 1218 6.37 -6.52 6.98
C GLU A 1218 6.87 -5.06 7.07
N ARG A 1219 5.98 -4.09 6.83
CA ARG A 1219 6.29 -2.67 6.96
C ARG A 1219 6.56 -2.31 8.42
N SER A 1220 5.71 -2.73 9.34
CA SER A 1220 5.88 -2.49 10.78
C SER A 1220 7.16 -3.13 11.30
N LEU A 1221 7.51 -4.34 10.85
CA LEU A 1221 8.76 -4.99 11.21
C LEU A 1221 9.97 -4.18 10.72
N SER A 1222 9.94 -3.68 9.49
CA SER A 1222 11.01 -2.83 8.94
C SER A 1222 11.17 -1.53 9.74
N GLN A 1223 10.05 -0.90 10.12
CA GLN A 1223 10.04 0.31 10.95
C GLN A 1223 10.56 0.05 12.37
N VAL A 1224 10.22 -1.10 12.95
CA VAL A 1224 10.76 -1.56 14.24
C VAL A 1224 12.29 -1.65 14.19
N LEU A 1225 12.83 -2.27 13.14
CA LEU A 1225 14.28 -2.40 12.96
C LEU A 1225 14.96 -1.03 12.82
N ASP A 1226 14.34 -0.10 12.09
CA ASP A 1226 14.83 1.29 12.00
C ASP A 1226 14.89 1.94 13.40
N TYR A 1227 13.85 1.81 14.23
CA TYR A 1227 13.85 2.38 15.57
C TYR A 1227 14.95 1.81 16.46
N ILE A 1228 15.19 0.49 16.43
CA ILE A 1228 16.28 -0.12 17.21
C ILE A 1228 17.64 0.44 16.76
N ARG A 1229 17.87 0.53 15.45
CA ARG A 1229 19.11 1.06 14.88
C ARG A 1229 19.32 2.55 15.18
N ILE A 1230 18.24 3.35 15.16
CA ILE A 1230 18.28 4.77 15.55
C ILE A 1230 18.69 4.91 17.02
N ASN A 1231 18.05 4.16 17.92
CA ASN A 1231 18.40 4.20 19.35
C ASN A 1231 19.85 3.74 19.59
N ALA A 1232 20.31 2.71 18.86
CA ALA A 1232 21.69 2.24 18.94
C ALA A 1232 22.70 3.29 18.49
N ALA A 1233 22.42 3.97 17.37
CA ALA A 1233 23.25 5.06 16.88
C ALA A 1233 23.29 6.25 17.85
N TRP A 1234 22.12 6.64 18.37
CA TRP A 1234 21.99 7.73 19.34
C TRP A 1234 22.78 7.45 20.62
N PHE A 1235 22.58 6.27 21.22
CA PHE A 1235 23.32 5.85 22.42
C PHE A 1235 24.83 5.84 22.18
N LYS A 1236 25.28 5.23 21.08
CA LYS A 1236 26.70 5.14 20.74
C LYS A 1236 27.34 6.51 20.57
N LYS A 1237 26.62 7.49 20.01
CA LYS A 1237 27.12 8.86 19.77
C LYS A 1237 27.36 9.61 21.08
N ASP A 1238 26.39 9.57 22.00
CA ASP A 1238 26.31 10.57 23.08
C ASP A 1238 26.51 10.00 24.50
N GLN A 1239 26.57 8.68 24.71
CA GLN A 1239 26.62 8.08 26.05
C GLN A 1239 27.70 8.70 26.98
N ASP A 1240 28.92 8.91 26.48
CA ASP A 1240 30.03 9.43 27.28
C ASP A 1240 29.84 10.91 27.62
N ARG A 1241 29.34 11.71 26.67
CA ARG A 1241 29.08 13.14 26.86
C ARG A 1241 27.92 13.35 27.84
N VAL A 1242 26.85 12.58 27.68
CA VAL A 1242 25.71 12.58 28.60
C VAL A 1242 26.17 12.21 30.01
N LYS A 1243 26.98 11.16 30.15
CA LYS A 1243 27.55 10.76 31.44
C LYS A 1243 28.41 11.86 32.06
N GLN A 1244 29.27 12.48 31.27
CA GLN A 1244 30.12 13.60 31.71
C GLN A 1244 29.27 14.78 32.17
N TRP A 1245 28.30 15.23 31.36
CA TRP A 1245 27.43 16.35 31.69
C TRP A 1245 26.64 16.10 32.97
N LEU A 1246 26.07 14.90 33.15
CA LEU A 1246 25.37 14.52 34.38
C LEU A 1246 26.30 14.58 35.60
N THR A 1247 27.54 14.14 35.43
CA THR A 1247 28.56 14.19 36.49
C THR A 1247 28.94 15.62 36.85
N GLU A 1248 29.13 16.50 35.87
CA GLU A 1248 29.49 17.92 36.07
C GLU A 1248 28.38 18.74 36.74
N HIS A 1249 27.13 18.26 36.65
CA HIS A 1249 25.95 18.91 37.24
C HIS A 1249 25.42 18.19 38.49
N ASP A 1250 26.22 17.30 39.09
CA ASP A 1250 25.93 16.58 40.34
C ASP A 1250 24.66 15.71 40.32
N PHE A 1251 24.34 15.08 39.18
CA PHE A 1251 23.29 14.07 39.05
C PHE A 1251 23.80 12.64 39.19
#